data_AF-A0A0M4FL93-F1
#
_entry.id   AF-A0A0M4FL93-F1
#
_cell.length_a   1.000
_cell.length_b   1.000
_cell.length_c   1.000
_cell.angle_alpha   90.00
_cell.angle_beta   90.00
_cell.angle_gamma   90.00
#
_symmetry.space_group_name_H-M   'P 1'
#
loop_
_entity.id
_entity.type
_entity.pdbx_description
1 polymer ?
#
loop_
_entity_poly.entity_id
_entity_poly.type
_entity_poly.pdbx_seq_one_letter_code
_entity_poly.pdbx_strand_id
1 'polypeptide(L)'
;MVLLLLFVSMMVVSIVPSAQAENAPSSDEQPRAASSDLTEPESLVGPSGKTLVTNEKTTPVGPGIELTSFERFDLRGWLNGELMTIELDNENVFLDLLFPGVVSSAKPLSEMAKTAGAIAGVNGDFFDINNTQAPLGGAIQNNQLLKGPEGSHTLTAGIDSNRIGRIANLLLEGTVTLSNGSFSLDAFNQYGLPANGIGLYTSVWGSKQRLSYGASTYEVTIRDGKVTHVSSQPGSGDIEENSYVLVGREQGADILKTLSIGDKVTVDYAPKVDGNARMSFAIGGNVKLLESGNIRENLDDSSAAPRTAVGFSENGKKMYVVAVDGRQTDSRGITYKELAALMKGFGAYNALNLDGGGSTTMVARKPGAENAEVVNQPSDGSERAVPNGIGIFAKPGSGKLKGLDVTPVLEQKNIDLVFPGLSRSYKSVGYDENYNPVETGSIKWRTRPSDIGTFEDAGVFRAKKSGSSFVQAQSEWTKGTRKVTVIGELERIEASSSRLSLESGAQEDFSIEGYDKDGYRTLIEPRDITLDYDSSVISVKEYKDGGFSIAPKKDGGSTVITATVSGHKTYLPVTIGLSEKKVSDFESTAGWSFTKYPAAVDGSIETVQGKNGQGLQLNYDFSTSTATRAAYLQADPMLELPGEVQKIGLWVHGDGNGAWLRTIIKDAANTSYTLTLASKVDWKGWKYVEATVPEGVRYPAKLWRIYPVEANKNAQYAGSLIFDDLVVKVPPEVEEVPKQSQTPDPLIIQNGKIQSDRWKFAVLADSQFAAKSPDSQQVRMARESLRQIVKVNPDFLVINGDFVDTAYKEDFELAEKILKEEVGDKLPVYYIPGNHERMGTDTLDNFLNVYEKNRYTFDHKGTRIILLDSSAGSYRTSNFEQLIHLKKSLEEAADDPTVKQVVVMAHHPTRDPLPTKNSQLNDQKESELLEQWLTAFRQDSGGKGAIYISGHAHTVHSERVEGVPYMVVGPAGKIPYGSADEGGFYSWTLFGVDPKAGPDRVFGPEKASLASKKADRSWIQAEVRPMLESITMDAPSAINAGETVKISASGHQVGDLTVPLRYPATVTWNGSENVFVGTGQKLKRAEVSGRYDAAFNPEKGELKALRKSKITLEIEANEKMTEKEIVIH
;
A
#
# COMPACT_ATOMS: atom_id res chain seq x y z
N MET A 1 35.43 -59.65 9.44
CA MET A 1 34.94 -59.93 8.08
C MET A 1 35.04 -58.60 7.32
N VAL A 2 36.04 -58.29 6.46
CA VAL A 2 36.55 -58.96 5.24
C VAL A 2 35.37 -59.09 4.24
N LEU A 3 35.30 -58.51 3.02
CA LEU A 3 36.24 -58.13 1.92
C LEU A 3 35.44 -57.16 0.97
N LEU A 4 35.89 -56.01 0.43
CA LEU A 4 36.88 -55.62 -0.63
C LEU A 4 36.46 -55.76 -2.12
N LEU A 5 36.73 -54.68 -2.91
CA LEU A 5 37.10 -54.52 -4.36
C LEU A 5 36.30 -53.36 -5.04
N LEU A 6 36.80 -52.19 -5.53
CA LEU A 6 37.96 -51.73 -6.37
C LEU A 6 37.96 -52.33 -7.80
N PHE A 7 38.19 -51.64 -8.95
CA PHE A 7 38.96 -50.42 -9.29
C PHE A 7 38.85 -50.05 -10.82
N VAL A 8 39.20 -48.78 -11.19
CA VAL A 8 39.86 -48.25 -12.45
C VAL A 8 38.95 -48.03 -13.70
N SER A 9 38.83 -46.88 -14.41
CA SER A 9 39.63 -45.70 -14.84
C SER A 9 39.89 -45.74 -16.36
N MET A 10 39.57 -44.67 -17.13
CA MET A 10 40.54 -43.88 -17.94
C MET A 10 39.91 -42.76 -18.79
N MET A 11 40.67 -41.67 -18.87
CA MET A 11 40.54 -40.43 -19.65
C MET A 11 40.64 -40.61 -21.18
N VAL A 12 40.10 -39.64 -21.96
CA VAL A 12 40.80 -39.01 -23.11
C VAL A 12 40.38 -37.52 -23.23
N VAL A 13 41.39 -36.69 -23.56
CA VAL A 13 41.46 -35.23 -23.73
C VAL A 13 41.34 -34.82 -25.23
N SER A 14 40.87 -33.60 -25.53
CA SER A 14 41.25 -32.71 -26.68
C SER A 14 40.51 -31.36 -26.50
N ILE A 15 41.09 -30.21 -26.11
CA ILE A 15 42.02 -29.23 -26.73
C ILE A 15 41.44 -28.41 -27.94
N VAL A 16 40.93 -27.19 -27.61
CA VAL A 16 41.04 -25.78 -28.17
C VAL A 16 41.26 -25.54 -29.70
N PRO A 17 40.72 -24.47 -30.35
CA PRO A 17 41.10 -23.03 -30.21
C PRO A 17 39.89 -22.04 -30.12
N SER A 18 39.85 -21.06 -29.21
CA SER A 18 40.35 -19.67 -29.31
C SER A 18 39.90 -18.84 -30.54
N ALA A 19 39.14 -17.78 -30.28
CA ALA A 19 39.16 -16.54 -31.06
C ALA A 19 38.94 -15.34 -30.10
N GLN A 20 40.05 -14.73 -29.69
CA GLN A 20 40.11 -13.33 -29.27
C GLN A 20 39.90 -12.44 -30.49
N ALA A 21 39.23 -11.31 -30.29
CA ALA A 21 39.56 -10.08 -30.99
C ALA A 21 39.69 -8.98 -29.93
N GLU A 22 40.94 -8.65 -29.60
CA GLU A 22 41.32 -7.40 -28.95
C GLU A 22 41.22 -6.26 -29.97
N ASN A 23 40.74 -5.10 -29.51
CA ASN A 23 41.33 -3.79 -29.80
C ASN A 23 40.72 -2.76 -28.83
N ALA A 24 41.57 -2.18 -27.99
CA ALA A 24 41.37 -0.95 -27.21
C ALA A 24 42.40 0.10 -27.74
N PRO A 25 42.54 1.33 -27.19
CA PRO A 25 41.62 2.32 -26.60
C PRO A 25 41.82 3.75 -27.20
N SER A 26 40.94 4.72 -26.89
CA SER A 26 41.25 6.17 -26.82
C SER A 26 40.05 6.92 -26.22
N SER A 27 40.08 7.34 -24.95
CA SER A 27 40.67 8.58 -24.37
C SER A 27 39.72 9.79 -24.40
N ASP A 28 39.29 10.17 -23.18
CA ASP A 28 38.97 11.51 -22.65
C ASP A 28 37.85 12.36 -23.27
N GLU A 29 36.76 12.54 -22.51
CA GLU A 29 36.44 13.81 -21.80
C GLU A 29 35.19 13.64 -20.88
N GLN A 30 35.37 13.89 -19.57
CA GLN A 30 34.31 14.22 -18.59
C GLN A 30 33.69 15.61 -18.90
N PRO A 31 32.71 16.14 -18.12
CA PRO A 31 31.52 15.57 -17.49
C PRO A 31 30.24 16.38 -17.84
N ARG A 32 29.04 15.83 -17.68
CA ARG A 32 27.84 16.64 -17.43
C ARG A 32 26.99 16.07 -16.30
N ALA A 33 26.85 16.90 -15.28
CA ALA A 33 26.06 16.66 -14.09
C ALA A 33 24.55 16.88 -14.33
N ALA A 34 23.80 16.20 -13.45
CA ALA A 34 22.51 16.54 -12.87
C ALA A 34 21.25 16.46 -13.77
N SER A 35 20.38 15.51 -13.45
CA SER A 35 19.26 15.77 -12.54
C SER A 35 18.66 14.43 -12.10
N SER A 36 18.31 14.32 -10.83
CA SER A 36 17.55 13.22 -10.23
C SER A 36 16.24 13.02 -10.98
N ASP A 37 16.18 11.98 -11.81
CA ASP A 37 14.92 11.42 -12.32
C ASP A 37 14.50 10.28 -11.39
N LEU A 38 13.20 10.19 -11.14
CA LEU A 38 12.55 9.06 -10.49
C LEU A 38 12.99 7.81 -11.25
N THR A 39 13.92 7.05 -10.69
CA THR A 39 14.45 5.85 -11.34
C THR A 39 13.31 4.85 -11.46
N GLU A 40 12.99 4.51 -12.72
CA GLU A 40 12.18 3.36 -13.03
C GLU A 40 12.70 2.16 -12.22
N PRO A 41 11.80 1.29 -11.76
CA PRO A 41 12.22 0.11 -11.03
C PRO A 41 13.32 -0.63 -11.84
N GLU A 42 14.51 -0.90 -11.28
CA GLU A 42 15.55 -1.70 -11.96
C GLU A 42 15.48 -3.18 -11.56
N SER A 43 15.83 -4.09 -12.48
CA SER A 43 15.99 -5.52 -12.19
C SER A 43 17.41 -5.81 -11.71
N LEU A 44 17.64 -5.81 -10.40
CA LEU A 44 18.91 -6.25 -9.84
C LEU A 44 18.88 -7.77 -9.64
N VAL A 45 19.60 -8.49 -10.52
CA VAL A 45 19.74 -9.95 -10.48
C VAL A 45 20.80 -10.33 -9.43
N GLY A 46 20.37 -10.79 -8.25
CA GLY A 46 21.23 -11.30 -7.19
C GLY A 46 20.91 -12.75 -6.82
N PRO A 47 21.90 -13.58 -6.40
CA PRO A 47 21.68 -14.99 -6.10
C PRO A 47 21.07 -15.19 -4.71
N SER A 48 19.77 -14.94 -4.59
CA SER A 48 18.85 -15.52 -3.58
C SER A 48 17.36 -15.45 -3.96
N GLY A 49 17.04 -15.06 -5.20
CA GLY A 49 15.68 -14.94 -5.73
C GLY A 49 15.60 -13.75 -6.68
N LYS A 50 14.62 -13.71 -7.59
CA LYS A 50 14.37 -12.52 -8.39
C LYS A 50 13.64 -11.49 -7.50
N THR A 51 14.11 -10.26 -7.48
CA THR A 51 13.53 -9.15 -6.71
C THR A 51 13.23 -8.00 -7.66
N LEU A 52 12.10 -7.35 -7.46
CA LEU A 52 11.74 -6.10 -8.10
C LEU A 52 12.10 -4.96 -7.16
N VAL A 53 12.97 -4.03 -7.56
CA VAL A 53 12.97 -2.70 -6.95
C VAL A 53 11.70 -2.04 -7.46
N THR A 54 10.83 -1.48 -6.62
CA THR A 54 9.56 -0.86 -7.05
C THR A 54 9.59 0.66 -6.88
N ASN A 55 10.43 1.15 -5.98
CA ASN A 55 10.72 2.56 -5.79
C ASN A 55 12.18 2.71 -5.32
N GLU A 56 12.89 3.70 -5.83
CA GLU A 56 14.23 4.05 -5.38
C GLU A 56 14.46 5.56 -5.55
N LYS A 57 15.02 6.19 -4.52
CA LYS A 57 15.27 7.64 -4.53
C LYS A 57 16.53 7.99 -3.77
N THR A 58 17.51 8.55 -4.46
CA THR A 58 18.74 9.06 -3.88
C THR A 58 18.67 10.57 -3.64
N THR A 59 19.08 11.01 -2.46
CA THR A 59 19.18 12.43 -2.07
C THR A 59 20.53 12.71 -1.42
N PRO A 60 21.17 13.85 -1.72
CA PRO A 60 22.39 14.24 -1.03
C PRO A 60 22.09 14.69 0.40
N VAL A 61 22.88 14.21 1.36
CA VAL A 61 22.80 14.62 2.78
C VAL A 61 23.91 15.61 3.13
N GLY A 62 25.09 15.40 2.53
CA GLY A 62 26.30 16.15 2.78
C GLY A 62 27.35 15.88 1.70
N PRO A 63 28.55 16.50 1.80
CA PRO A 63 29.60 16.31 0.82
C PRO A 63 30.06 14.85 0.79
N GLY A 64 29.84 14.13 -0.31
CA GLY A 64 30.17 12.69 -0.42
C GLY A 64 29.30 11.78 0.45
N ILE A 65 28.09 12.22 0.81
CA ILE A 65 27.11 11.45 1.58
C ILE A 65 25.79 11.46 0.84
N GLU A 66 25.30 10.27 0.48
CA GLU A 66 24.04 10.07 -0.22
C GLU A 66 23.14 9.14 0.59
N LEU A 67 21.85 9.47 0.66
CA LEU A 67 20.79 8.64 1.22
C LEU A 67 19.93 8.12 0.08
N THR A 68 19.81 6.80 -0.03
CA THR A 68 18.93 6.11 -0.98
C THR A 68 17.83 5.39 -0.22
N SER A 69 16.59 5.87 -0.37
CA SER A 69 15.39 5.16 0.08
C SER A 69 14.98 4.16 -0.99
N PHE A 70 14.71 2.91 -0.62
CA PHE A 70 14.34 1.86 -1.56
C PHE A 70 13.16 1.02 -1.05
N GLU A 71 12.33 0.59 -2.00
CA GLU A 71 11.30 -0.42 -1.81
C GLU A 71 11.60 -1.59 -2.75
N ARG A 72 11.55 -2.80 -2.21
CA ARG A 72 11.78 -4.04 -2.92
C ARG A 72 10.62 -5.00 -2.70
N PHE A 73 10.33 -5.79 -3.71
CA PHE A 73 9.29 -6.80 -3.70
C PHE A 73 9.81 -8.11 -4.27
N ASP A 74 9.64 -9.21 -3.52
CA ASP A 74 10.02 -10.55 -3.94
C ASP A 74 8.95 -11.59 -3.54
N LEU A 75 9.24 -12.88 -3.81
CA LEU A 75 8.37 -14.00 -3.42
C LEU A 75 8.01 -14.02 -1.92
N ARG A 76 8.91 -13.57 -1.05
CA ARG A 76 8.73 -13.53 0.41
C ARG A 76 7.95 -12.29 0.86
N GLY A 77 7.88 -11.23 0.05
CA GLY A 77 7.02 -10.06 0.26
C GLY A 77 7.77 -8.73 0.15
N TRP A 78 7.15 -7.66 0.66
CA TRP A 78 7.67 -6.30 0.61
C TRP A 78 8.81 -6.06 1.60
N LEU A 79 9.76 -5.22 1.19
CA LEU A 79 10.93 -4.78 1.94
C LEU A 79 11.15 -3.29 1.70
N ASN A 80 11.09 -2.48 2.75
CA ASN A 80 11.44 -1.06 2.72
C ASN A 80 12.76 -0.84 3.48
N GLY A 81 13.60 0.06 2.98
CA GLY A 81 14.80 0.43 3.71
C GLY A 81 15.51 1.65 3.17
N GLU A 82 16.50 2.07 3.95
CA GLU A 82 17.35 3.22 3.72
C GLU A 82 18.80 2.77 3.61
N LEU A 83 19.51 3.21 2.58
CA LEU A 83 20.94 3.04 2.38
C LEU A 83 21.63 4.40 2.43
N MET A 84 22.57 4.57 3.35
CA MET A 84 23.49 5.70 3.34
C MET A 84 24.86 5.27 2.83
N THR A 85 25.34 5.94 1.77
CA THR A 85 26.69 5.75 1.23
C THR A 85 27.55 6.94 1.61
N ILE A 86 28.73 6.68 2.18
CA ILE A 86 29.65 7.68 2.69
C ILE A 86 31.06 7.49 2.08
N GLU A 87 31.59 8.52 1.45
CA GLU A 87 32.97 8.60 0.96
C GLU A 87 33.92 8.99 2.11
N LEU A 88 34.67 8.03 2.64
CA LEU A 88 35.54 8.20 3.82
C LEU A 88 36.85 8.92 3.51
N ASP A 89 37.24 9.09 2.25
CA ASP A 89 38.37 9.96 1.87
C ASP A 89 37.99 11.43 1.77
N ASN A 90 36.71 11.78 1.70
CA ASN A 90 36.27 13.17 1.65
C ASN A 90 36.63 13.91 2.95
N GLU A 91 37.62 14.80 2.92
CA GLU A 91 38.13 15.49 4.11
C GLU A 91 37.10 16.36 4.85
N ASN A 92 35.94 16.62 4.27
CA ASN A 92 34.86 17.35 4.92
C ASN A 92 33.94 16.46 5.75
N VAL A 93 34.10 15.14 5.71
CA VAL A 93 33.26 14.18 6.44
C VAL A 93 34.05 13.51 7.57
N PHE A 94 33.46 13.40 8.74
CA PHE A 94 34.01 12.59 9.83
C PHE A 94 32.89 11.85 10.55
N LEU A 95 33.23 10.73 11.18
CA LEU A 95 32.29 9.89 11.90
C LEU A 95 32.77 9.74 13.34
N ASP A 96 31.82 9.72 14.27
CA ASP A 96 32.08 9.47 15.68
C ASP A 96 30.85 8.86 16.37
N LEU A 97 31.01 8.47 17.64
CA LEU A 97 29.95 7.85 18.44
C LEU A 97 28.87 8.87 18.80
N LEU A 98 27.61 8.54 18.47
CA LEU A 98 26.44 9.14 19.11
C LEU A 98 26.14 8.35 20.38
N PHE A 99 26.06 9.01 21.54
CA PHE A 99 25.62 8.40 22.79
C PHE A 99 25.13 9.50 23.75
N PRO A 100 24.38 9.17 24.82
CA PRO A 100 23.79 10.17 25.72
C PRO A 100 24.78 10.95 26.61
N GLY A 101 26.10 10.72 26.49
CA GLY A 101 27.12 11.19 27.43
C GLY A 101 27.37 10.21 28.59
N VAL A 102 26.47 9.24 28.78
CA VAL A 102 26.51 8.22 29.83
C VAL A 102 26.28 6.85 29.20
N VAL A 103 27.16 5.90 29.48
CA VAL A 103 27.17 4.54 28.91
C VAL A 103 25.94 3.74 29.34
N SER A 104 25.51 3.84 30.60
CA SER A 104 24.33 3.12 31.13
C SER A 104 23.03 3.92 30.95
N SER A 105 22.86 4.57 29.80
CA SER A 105 21.70 5.39 29.46
C SER A 105 21.33 5.22 27.99
N ALA A 106 20.08 5.53 27.64
CA ALA A 106 19.58 5.45 26.27
C ALA A 106 18.71 6.67 25.95
N LYS A 107 18.79 7.13 24.70
CA LYS A 107 17.96 8.21 24.15
C LYS A 107 17.57 7.89 22.71
N PRO A 108 16.49 8.49 22.18
CA PRO A 108 16.22 8.43 20.75
C PRO A 108 17.45 8.90 19.95
N LEU A 109 17.77 8.20 18.87
CA LEU A 109 18.89 8.51 17.98
C LEU A 109 18.77 9.93 17.41
N SER A 110 17.56 10.35 17.05
CA SER A 110 17.28 11.71 16.56
C SER A 110 17.68 12.79 17.56
N GLU A 111 17.41 12.59 18.85
CA GLU A 111 17.83 13.50 19.91
C GLU A 111 19.36 13.52 20.08
N MET A 112 20.01 12.36 20.01
CA MET A 112 21.46 12.26 20.09
C MET A 112 22.15 12.94 18.91
N ALA A 113 21.66 12.70 17.69
CA ALA A 113 22.16 13.34 16.48
C ALA A 113 22.01 14.87 16.54
N LYS A 114 20.84 15.36 16.94
CA LYS A 114 20.58 16.79 17.14
C LYS A 114 21.51 17.41 18.18
N THR A 115 21.67 16.76 19.32
CA THR A 115 22.53 17.26 20.42
C THR A 115 24.00 17.31 20.00
N ALA A 116 24.47 16.31 19.26
CA ALA A 116 25.84 16.24 18.78
C ALA A 116 26.11 17.15 17.56
N GLY A 117 25.07 17.62 16.86
CA GLY A 117 25.21 18.32 15.59
C GLY A 117 25.54 17.39 14.42
N ALA A 118 25.15 16.13 14.49
CA ALA A 118 25.29 15.18 13.39
C ALA A 118 24.30 15.50 12.27
N ILE A 119 24.77 15.42 11.03
CA ILE A 119 23.94 15.64 9.83
C ILE A 119 23.22 14.36 9.38
N ALA A 120 23.66 13.22 9.91
CA ALA A 120 23.07 11.92 9.69
C ALA A 120 23.51 10.95 10.80
N GLY A 121 22.80 9.84 10.95
CA GLY A 121 23.18 8.80 11.90
C GLY A 121 22.36 7.54 11.77
N VAL A 122 22.84 6.47 12.40
CA VAL A 122 22.12 5.20 12.51
C VAL A 122 22.29 4.61 13.92
N ASN A 123 21.35 3.80 14.38
CA ASN A 123 21.48 3.09 15.65
C ASN A 123 22.68 2.14 15.64
N GLY A 124 23.21 1.86 16.83
CA GLY A 124 24.46 1.13 17.01
C GLY A 124 24.28 -0.26 17.59
N ASP A 125 24.92 -0.45 18.73
CA ASP A 125 25.24 -1.73 19.34
C ASP A 125 24.03 -2.39 20.01
N PHE A 126 24.14 -3.70 20.23
CA PHE A 126 23.25 -4.44 21.12
C PHE A 126 23.45 -3.94 22.55
N PHE A 127 22.44 -4.07 23.40
CA PHE A 127 22.50 -3.54 24.76
C PHE A 127 21.63 -4.30 25.76
N ASP A 128 21.93 -4.11 27.04
CA ASP A 128 21.15 -4.64 28.16
C ASP A 128 19.85 -3.84 28.36
N ILE A 129 18.91 -4.04 27.44
CA ILE A 129 17.64 -3.32 27.33
C ILE A 129 16.73 -3.44 28.57
N ASN A 130 16.92 -4.48 29.38
CA ASN A 130 16.03 -4.76 30.52
C ASN A 130 16.54 -4.22 31.85
N ASN A 131 17.76 -3.69 31.92
CA ASN A 131 18.35 -3.30 33.20
C ASN A 131 19.23 -2.03 33.10
N THR A 132 20.47 -2.16 32.62
CA THR A 132 21.43 -1.05 32.65
C THR A 132 21.33 -0.11 31.45
N GLN A 133 20.70 -0.54 30.35
CA GLN A 133 20.75 0.11 29.04
C GLN A 133 22.17 0.18 28.44
N ALA A 134 23.19 -0.41 29.08
CA ALA A 134 24.56 -0.31 28.59
C ALA A 134 24.76 -1.14 27.31
N PRO A 135 25.53 -0.64 26.33
CA PRO A 135 25.95 -1.42 25.16
C PRO A 135 26.66 -2.72 25.55
N LEU A 136 26.63 -3.74 24.70
CA LEU A 136 27.35 -5.00 24.94
C LEU A 136 28.77 -4.95 24.38
N GLY A 137 28.97 -4.39 23.19
CA GLY A 137 30.27 -4.29 22.55
C GLY A 137 31.16 -3.17 23.10
N GLY A 138 32.37 -3.12 22.57
CA GLY A 138 33.33 -2.06 22.87
C GLY A 138 33.01 -0.78 22.09
N ALA A 139 33.32 0.37 22.70
CA ALA A 139 33.09 1.68 22.11
C ALA A 139 34.36 2.54 22.20
N ILE A 140 34.76 3.13 21.08
CA ILE A 140 35.84 4.11 20.98
C ILE A 140 35.23 5.41 20.46
N GLN A 141 35.49 6.51 21.16
CA GLN A 141 35.10 7.86 20.75
C GLN A 141 36.34 8.75 20.79
N ASN A 142 36.56 9.56 19.75
CA ASN A 142 37.70 10.47 19.66
C ASN A 142 39.06 9.81 20.03
N ASN A 143 39.34 8.62 19.49
CA ASN A 143 40.54 7.80 19.75
C ASN A 143 40.68 7.28 21.19
N GLN A 144 39.68 7.46 22.06
CA GLN A 144 39.70 6.99 23.45
C GLN A 144 38.74 5.82 23.62
N LEU A 145 39.18 4.77 24.31
CA LEU A 145 38.29 3.69 24.73
C LEU A 145 37.31 4.26 25.74
N LEU A 146 36.01 4.23 25.41
CA LEU A 146 34.93 4.64 26.29
C LEU A 146 34.44 3.44 27.11
N LYS A 147 34.46 2.25 26.51
CA LYS A 147 33.98 1.00 27.10
C LYS A 147 34.61 -0.21 26.42
N GLY A 148 34.96 -1.23 27.21
CA GLY A 148 35.38 -2.53 26.67
C GLY A 148 34.21 -3.45 26.30
N PRO A 149 34.46 -4.49 25.50
CA PRO A 149 33.45 -5.48 25.09
C PRO A 149 33.02 -6.39 26.25
N GLU A 150 31.75 -6.78 26.27
CA GLU A 150 31.15 -7.73 27.19
C GLU A 150 31.23 -9.15 26.63
N GLY A 151 31.86 -10.07 27.38
CA GLY A 151 31.96 -11.49 27.00
C GLY A 151 32.47 -11.69 25.56
N SER A 152 31.62 -12.25 24.70
CA SER A 152 31.96 -12.53 23.29
C SER A 152 31.65 -11.38 22.31
N HIS A 153 31.09 -10.26 22.76
CA HIS A 153 30.72 -9.10 21.91
C HIS A 153 31.93 -8.23 21.52
N THR A 154 32.95 -8.88 20.95
CA THR A 154 34.23 -8.24 20.61
C THR A 154 34.24 -7.66 19.19
N LEU A 155 33.31 -8.07 18.33
CA LEU A 155 33.22 -7.57 16.96
C LEU A 155 32.79 -6.10 16.94
N THR A 156 33.57 -5.29 16.25
CA THR A 156 33.32 -3.85 16.09
C THR A 156 33.45 -3.42 14.65
N ALA A 157 32.68 -2.41 14.27
CA ALA A 157 32.86 -1.67 13.03
C ALA A 157 33.30 -0.23 13.38
N GLY A 158 34.13 0.37 12.53
CA GLY A 158 34.58 1.73 12.77
C GLY A 158 35.58 2.21 11.74
N ILE A 159 36.25 3.30 12.05
CA ILE A 159 37.23 3.94 11.18
C ILE A 159 38.57 4.02 11.90
N ASP A 160 39.66 3.70 11.19
CA ASP A 160 41.00 3.88 11.70
C ASP A 160 41.54 5.30 11.50
N SER A 161 42.65 5.60 12.15
CA SER A 161 43.37 6.88 12.05
C SER A 161 43.80 7.26 10.61
N ASN A 162 43.79 6.33 9.65
CA ASN A 162 44.07 6.60 8.23
C ASN A 162 42.78 6.80 7.40
N ARG A 163 41.63 6.93 8.08
CA ARG A 163 40.29 7.05 7.48
C ARG A 163 39.92 5.84 6.62
N ILE A 164 40.32 4.65 7.08
CA ILE A 164 39.93 3.38 6.48
C ILE A 164 38.89 2.72 7.38
N GLY A 165 37.74 2.42 6.80
CA GLY A 165 36.68 1.66 7.44
C GLY A 165 37.05 0.20 7.64
N ARG A 166 36.80 -0.35 8.83
CA ARG A 166 37.20 -1.71 9.23
C ARG A 166 36.14 -2.41 10.07
N ILE A 167 36.12 -3.74 9.96
CA ILE A 167 35.47 -4.64 10.91
C ILE A 167 36.57 -5.47 11.57
N ALA A 168 36.68 -5.41 12.90
CA ALA A 168 37.75 -6.04 13.68
C ALA A 168 37.26 -6.45 15.07
N ASN A 169 37.98 -7.36 15.73
CA ASN A 169 37.77 -7.58 17.16
C ASN A 169 38.46 -6.47 17.96
N LEU A 170 37.73 -5.87 18.89
CA LEU A 170 38.22 -4.96 19.90
C LEU A 170 38.22 -5.71 21.23
N LEU A 171 39.37 -5.72 21.91
CA LEU A 171 39.59 -6.31 23.23
C LEU A 171 40.08 -5.24 24.20
N LEU A 172 39.96 -5.51 25.50
CA LEU A 172 40.57 -4.71 26.55
C LEU A 172 41.94 -5.29 26.90
N GLU A 173 42.97 -4.45 26.87
CA GLU A 173 44.25 -4.74 27.51
C GLU A 173 44.41 -3.78 28.69
N GLY A 174 44.46 -4.30 29.92
CA GLY A 174 44.58 -3.45 31.09
C GLY A 174 45.19 -4.13 32.30
N THR A 175 45.72 -3.33 33.20
CA THR A 175 46.45 -3.76 34.40
C THR A 175 46.12 -2.84 35.57
N VAL A 176 45.81 -3.43 36.72
CA VAL A 176 45.69 -2.75 38.02
C VAL A 176 46.96 -3.03 38.83
N THR A 177 47.72 -1.98 39.15
CA THR A 177 48.94 -2.08 39.95
C THR A 177 48.67 -1.58 41.37
N LEU A 178 48.86 -2.49 42.32
CA LEU A 178 48.74 -2.29 43.76
C LEU A 178 50.12 -2.42 44.42
N SER A 179 50.22 -2.13 45.72
CA SER A 179 51.47 -2.27 46.49
C SER A 179 51.99 -3.71 46.57
N ASN A 180 51.11 -4.71 46.40
CA ASN A 180 51.42 -6.14 46.50
C ASN A 180 51.56 -6.85 45.15
N GLY A 181 51.41 -6.15 44.01
CA GLY A 181 51.58 -6.72 42.68
C GLY A 181 50.74 -6.04 41.60
N SER A 182 50.84 -6.57 40.38
CA SER A 182 50.04 -6.16 39.22
C SER A 182 49.06 -7.27 38.83
N PHE A 183 47.82 -6.88 38.56
CA PHE A 183 46.69 -7.77 38.27
C PHE A 183 46.02 -7.36 36.95
N SER A 184 45.34 -8.31 36.29
CA SER A 184 44.58 -8.02 35.07
C SER A 184 43.42 -7.07 35.35
N LEU A 185 43.14 -6.15 34.43
CA LEU A 185 41.87 -5.43 34.36
C LEU A 185 41.00 -6.09 33.29
N ASP A 186 39.89 -6.69 33.71
CA ASP A 186 39.11 -7.60 32.87
C ASP A 186 37.84 -6.95 32.30
N ALA A 187 37.38 -5.85 32.89
CA ALA A 187 36.23 -5.10 32.41
C ALA A 187 36.45 -3.59 32.53
N PHE A 188 35.89 -2.83 31.58
CA PHE A 188 35.94 -1.37 31.57
C PHE A 188 34.59 -0.77 31.15
N ASN A 189 33.92 -0.08 32.08
CA ASN A 189 32.55 0.47 31.94
C ASN A 189 31.55 -0.57 31.37
N GLN A 190 31.46 -1.75 32.00
CA GLN A 190 30.58 -2.83 31.55
C GLN A 190 29.71 -3.28 32.72
N TYR A 191 28.47 -3.73 32.46
CA TYR A 191 27.63 -4.26 33.54
C TYR A 191 28.03 -5.69 33.93
N GLY A 192 28.68 -6.43 33.03
CA GLY A 192 29.19 -7.75 33.32
C GLY A 192 30.66 -7.74 33.70
N LEU A 193 30.96 -8.55 34.72
CA LEU A 193 32.31 -8.73 35.22
C LEU A 193 32.64 -10.24 35.21
N PRO A 194 33.68 -10.66 34.47
CA PRO A 194 34.12 -12.05 34.45
C PRO A 194 34.36 -12.61 35.85
N ALA A 195 34.16 -13.93 35.99
CA ALA A 195 34.46 -14.62 37.24
C ALA A 195 35.93 -14.38 37.63
N ASN A 196 36.19 -14.20 38.93
CA ASN A 196 37.52 -13.86 39.48
C ASN A 196 38.13 -12.52 39.03
N GLY A 197 37.45 -11.70 38.22
CA GLY A 197 38.03 -10.51 37.59
C GLY A 197 37.90 -9.20 38.37
N ILE A 198 38.60 -8.17 37.87
CA ILE A 198 38.51 -6.77 38.34
C ILE A 198 38.00 -5.88 37.19
N GLY A 199 36.97 -5.08 37.47
CA GLY A 199 36.37 -4.12 36.54
C GLY A 199 36.60 -2.67 36.96
N LEU A 200 36.79 -1.79 35.98
CA LEU A 200 36.96 -0.35 36.16
C LEU A 200 35.72 0.40 35.67
N TYR A 201 35.21 1.31 36.49
CA TYR A 201 34.10 2.21 36.18
C TYR A 201 34.55 3.66 36.36
N THR A 202 34.16 4.52 35.42
CA THR A 202 34.54 5.94 35.37
C THR A 202 33.30 6.82 35.36
N SER A 203 33.45 8.15 35.33
CA SER A 203 32.31 9.08 35.32
C SER A 203 31.31 8.83 34.18
N VAL A 204 31.78 8.29 33.05
CA VAL A 204 30.90 7.95 31.91
C VAL A 204 30.02 6.73 32.14
N TRP A 205 30.21 5.93 33.21
CA TRP A 205 29.33 4.80 33.51
C TRP A 205 27.89 5.25 33.74
N GLY A 206 27.70 6.27 34.60
CA GLY A 206 26.40 6.75 35.05
C GLY A 206 25.98 6.22 36.41
N SER A 207 24.70 6.39 36.73
CA SER A 207 24.13 6.09 38.05
C SER A 207 23.63 4.65 38.21
N LYS A 208 23.66 3.81 37.17
CA LYS A 208 23.17 2.43 37.25
C LYS A 208 24.05 1.57 38.15
N GLN A 209 23.44 0.53 38.71
CA GLN A 209 24.14 -0.47 39.52
C GLN A 209 25.29 -1.09 38.69
N ARG A 210 26.51 -1.02 39.22
CA ARG A 210 27.73 -1.46 38.50
C ARG A 210 27.77 -2.98 38.35
N LEU A 211 27.45 -3.72 39.41
CA LEU A 211 27.36 -5.17 39.41
C LEU A 211 26.26 -5.64 40.38
N SER A 212 25.44 -6.59 39.95
CA SER A 212 24.26 -7.09 40.70
C SER A 212 24.34 -8.57 41.08
N TYR A 213 25.45 -9.25 40.78
CA TYR A 213 25.60 -10.70 40.97
C TYR A 213 27.05 -11.09 41.30
N GLY A 214 27.22 -12.29 41.85
CA GLY A 214 28.51 -12.85 42.25
C GLY A 214 28.52 -13.32 43.71
N ALA A 215 29.28 -14.39 44.00
CA ALA A 215 29.32 -14.98 45.35
C ALA A 215 30.09 -14.11 46.37
N SER A 216 31.08 -13.34 45.91
CA SER A 216 31.80 -12.33 46.70
C SER A 216 32.15 -11.14 45.81
N THR A 217 31.96 -9.93 46.32
CA THR A 217 32.21 -8.68 45.60
C THR A 217 32.90 -7.68 46.52
N TYR A 218 33.67 -6.76 45.96
CA TYR A 218 34.26 -5.65 46.71
C TYR A 218 34.43 -4.44 45.80
N GLU A 219 34.14 -3.25 46.30
CA GLU A 219 34.22 -1.99 45.57
C GLU A 219 35.21 -1.05 46.25
N VAL A 220 36.02 -0.36 45.45
CA VAL A 220 37.01 0.62 45.90
C VAL A 220 36.88 1.86 45.03
N THR A 221 36.71 3.04 45.64
CA THR A 221 36.73 4.33 44.95
C THR A 221 38.12 4.95 45.07
N ILE A 222 38.67 5.37 43.94
CA ILE A 222 39.99 5.99 43.81
C ILE A 222 39.81 7.41 43.31
N ARG A 223 40.49 8.37 43.95
CA ARG A 223 40.59 9.76 43.51
C ARG A 223 42.06 10.18 43.54
N ASP A 224 42.54 10.82 42.47
CA ASP A 224 43.93 11.25 42.33
C ASP A 224 44.96 10.12 42.62
N GLY A 225 44.64 8.89 42.18
CA GLY A 225 45.47 7.70 42.35
C GLY A 225 45.52 7.13 43.77
N LYS A 226 44.63 7.57 44.68
CA LYS A 226 44.52 7.05 46.05
C LYS A 226 43.11 6.58 46.40
N VAL A 227 43.03 5.52 47.20
CA VAL A 227 41.76 5.01 47.71
C VAL A 227 41.10 6.02 48.66
N THR A 228 39.84 6.37 48.39
CA THR A 228 39.04 7.29 49.21
C THR A 228 37.85 6.62 49.88
N HIS A 229 37.34 5.53 49.30
CA HIS A 229 36.21 4.78 49.82
C HIS A 229 36.34 3.28 49.50
N VAL A 230 35.82 2.43 50.37
CA VAL A 230 35.75 0.97 50.19
C VAL A 230 34.38 0.46 50.63
N SER A 231 33.85 -0.54 49.93
CA SER A 231 32.55 -1.15 50.21
C SER A 231 32.57 -2.66 49.93
N SER A 232 31.87 -3.44 50.75
CA SER A 232 31.69 -4.88 50.54
C SER A 232 30.66 -5.23 49.47
N GLN A 233 29.95 -4.23 48.93
CA GLN A 233 28.95 -4.38 47.88
C GLN A 233 29.18 -3.34 46.79
N PRO A 234 29.07 -3.70 45.49
CA PRO A 234 29.10 -2.75 44.40
C PRO A 234 27.97 -1.73 44.55
N GLY A 235 28.28 -0.47 44.31
CA GLY A 235 27.33 0.62 44.40
C GLY A 235 26.59 0.93 43.10
N SER A 236 25.61 1.81 43.25
CA SER A 236 24.99 2.61 42.20
C SER A 236 25.37 4.08 42.40
N GLY A 237 25.07 4.93 41.42
CA GLY A 237 25.29 6.38 41.50
C GLY A 237 26.50 6.87 40.71
N ASP A 238 26.49 8.17 40.44
CA ASP A 238 27.46 8.83 39.57
C ASP A 238 28.88 8.78 40.16
N ILE A 239 29.87 8.77 39.28
CA ILE A 239 31.29 8.83 39.63
C ILE A 239 31.81 10.21 39.23
N GLU A 240 32.54 10.89 40.11
CA GLU A 240 33.11 12.21 39.82
C GLU A 240 34.17 12.16 38.70
N GLU A 241 34.30 13.22 37.91
CA GLU A 241 35.18 13.33 36.71
C GLU A 241 36.68 13.01 36.94
N ASN A 242 37.16 13.10 38.19
CA ASN A 242 38.55 12.79 38.58
C ASN A 242 38.65 11.57 39.52
N SER A 243 37.60 10.75 39.56
CA SER A 243 37.53 9.52 40.34
C SER A 243 37.20 8.34 39.44
N TYR A 244 37.59 7.16 39.88
CA TYR A 244 37.16 5.91 39.26
C TYR A 244 36.92 4.86 40.34
N VAL A 245 36.14 3.85 39.99
CA VAL A 245 35.73 2.78 40.88
C VAL A 245 36.24 1.46 40.34
N LEU A 246 36.95 0.70 41.18
CA LEU A 246 37.29 -0.69 40.92
C LEU A 246 36.28 -1.60 41.61
N VAL A 247 35.69 -2.52 40.86
CA VAL A 247 34.82 -3.57 41.39
C VAL A 247 35.48 -4.92 41.14
N GLY A 248 35.70 -5.68 42.19
CA GLY A 248 36.26 -7.03 42.14
C GLY A 248 35.18 -8.07 42.36
N ARG A 249 35.28 -9.19 41.66
CA ARG A 249 34.42 -10.37 41.84
C ARG A 249 35.27 -11.58 42.24
N GLU A 250 34.81 -12.34 43.22
CA GLU A 250 35.46 -13.57 43.72
C GLU A 250 36.94 -13.30 44.04
N GLN A 251 37.90 -13.93 43.36
CA GLN A 251 39.33 -13.65 43.58
C GLN A 251 39.70 -12.15 43.40
N GLY A 252 39.07 -11.46 42.44
CA GLY A 252 39.24 -10.02 42.26
C GLY A 252 38.75 -9.21 43.46
N ALA A 253 37.66 -9.65 44.12
CA ALA A 253 37.18 -9.05 45.35
C ALA A 253 38.20 -9.24 46.49
N ASP A 254 38.81 -10.43 46.59
CA ASP A 254 39.82 -10.71 47.60
C ASP A 254 41.11 -9.91 47.39
N ILE A 255 41.49 -9.64 46.14
CA ILE A 255 42.59 -8.72 45.80
C ILE A 255 42.25 -7.30 46.29
N LEU A 256 41.06 -6.78 45.95
CA LEU A 256 40.68 -5.41 46.32
C LEU A 256 40.45 -5.20 47.83
N LYS A 257 40.05 -6.25 48.58
CA LYS A 257 39.93 -6.21 50.05
C LYS A 257 41.26 -5.91 50.77
N THR A 258 42.39 -6.07 50.08
CA THR A 258 43.71 -5.74 50.66
C THR A 258 43.97 -4.23 50.73
N LEU A 259 43.15 -3.41 50.07
CA LEU A 259 43.31 -1.96 50.01
C LEU A 259 42.65 -1.24 51.19
N SER A 260 43.37 -0.26 51.72
CA SER A 260 42.91 0.67 52.75
C SER A 260 42.81 2.10 52.20
N ILE A 261 42.00 2.93 52.84
CA ILE A 261 41.90 4.36 52.51
C ILE A 261 43.29 5.00 52.58
N GLY A 262 43.70 5.68 51.51
CA GLY A 262 45.01 6.30 51.33
C GLY A 262 46.00 5.50 50.48
N ASP A 263 45.75 4.22 50.22
CA ASP A 263 46.63 3.37 49.40
C ASP A 263 46.71 3.87 47.96
N LYS A 264 47.89 3.74 47.35
CA LYS A 264 48.11 4.11 45.94
C LYS A 264 47.65 3.00 45.01
N VAL A 265 46.90 3.38 43.98
CA VAL A 265 46.43 2.49 42.91
C VAL A 265 46.76 3.14 41.58
N THR A 266 47.34 2.37 40.67
CA THR A 266 47.56 2.78 39.28
C THR A 266 46.82 1.82 38.36
N VAL A 267 46.09 2.36 37.38
CA VAL A 267 45.36 1.55 36.40
C VAL A 267 45.77 2.01 35.01
N ASP A 268 46.31 1.08 34.23
CA ASP A 268 46.67 1.28 32.83
C ASP A 268 45.72 0.46 31.97
N TYR A 269 45.15 1.04 30.92
CA TYR A 269 44.28 0.32 29.99
C TYR A 269 44.35 0.91 28.58
N ALA A 270 44.17 0.06 27.58
CA ALA A 270 44.16 0.42 26.18
C ALA A 270 43.24 -0.51 25.37
N PRO A 271 42.67 -0.03 24.25
CA PRO A 271 42.03 -0.90 23.29
C PRO A 271 43.08 -1.74 22.56
N LYS A 272 42.81 -3.05 22.43
CA LYS A 272 43.57 -3.95 21.58
C LYS A 272 42.71 -4.38 20.40
N VAL A 273 43.08 -3.92 19.20
CA VAL A 273 42.35 -4.21 17.96
C VAL A 273 43.15 -5.15 17.08
N ASP A 274 42.49 -6.13 16.48
CA ASP A 274 43.12 -7.05 15.53
C ASP A 274 43.87 -6.29 14.42
N GLY A 275 45.08 -6.76 14.10
CA GLY A 275 45.96 -6.09 13.13
C GLY A 275 46.63 -4.82 13.65
N ASN A 276 46.55 -4.53 14.96
CA ASN A 276 47.13 -3.34 15.62
C ASN A 276 46.63 -2.02 15.02
N ALA A 277 45.43 -2.02 14.44
CA ALA A 277 44.83 -0.81 13.90
C ALA A 277 44.48 0.16 15.04
N ARG A 278 44.79 1.45 14.84
CA ARG A 278 44.40 2.52 15.76
C ARG A 278 43.07 3.09 15.29
N MET A 279 41.98 2.68 15.94
CA MET A 279 40.63 3.14 15.65
C MET A 279 40.42 4.55 16.20
N SER A 280 39.92 5.47 15.37
CA SER A 280 39.48 6.79 15.83
C SER A 280 38.08 6.76 16.41
N PHE A 281 37.26 5.86 15.87
CA PHE A 281 35.90 5.58 16.31
C PHE A 281 35.63 4.09 16.09
N ALA A 282 34.96 3.43 17.03
CA ALA A 282 34.51 2.05 16.89
C ALA A 282 33.21 1.83 17.67
N ILE A 283 32.33 0.99 17.12
CA ILE A 283 31.05 0.62 17.70
C ILE A 283 30.84 -0.89 17.62
N GLY A 284 30.22 -1.47 18.64
CA GLY A 284 29.91 -2.90 18.71
C GLY A 284 28.90 -3.35 17.67
N GLY A 285 29.05 -4.59 17.24
CA GLY A 285 28.07 -5.36 16.47
C GLY A 285 28.17 -6.84 16.84
N ASN A 286 27.49 -7.71 16.10
CA ASN A 286 27.43 -9.13 16.50
C ASN A 286 27.63 -10.10 15.33
N VAL A 287 26.82 -10.01 14.28
CA VAL A 287 26.83 -11.01 13.20
C VAL A 287 27.63 -10.48 12.01
N LYS A 288 28.77 -11.10 11.70
CA LYS A 288 29.52 -10.80 10.46
C LYS A 288 28.72 -11.33 9.27
N LEU A 289 28.36 -10.43 8.34
CA LEU A 289 27.53 -10.72 7.17
C LEU A 289 28.40 -11.08 5.96
N LEU A 290 29.42 -10.25 5.71
CA LEU A 290 30.36 -10.40 4.61
C LEU A 290 31.80 -10.44 5.11
N GLU A 291 32.60 -11.27 4.47
CA GLU A 291 34.04 -11.32 4.67
C GLU A 291 34.75 -11.52 3.34
N SER A 292 35.64 -10.57 3.01
CA SER A 292 36.41 -10.61 1.76
C SER A 292 35.53 -10.82 0.51
N GLY A 293 34.41 -10.10 0.43
CA GLY A 293 33.44 -10.15 -0.68
C GLY A 293 32.52 -11.37 -0.67
N ASN A 294 32.66 -12.28 0.29
CA ASN A 294 31.87 -13.50 0.40
C ASN A 294 30.84 -13.42 1.51
N ILE A 295 29.63 -13.92 1.24
CA ILE A 295 28.59 -14.11 2.24
C ILE A 295 29.04 -15.19 3.21
N ARG A 296 28.95 -14.92 4.51
CA ARG A 296 29.33 -15.88 5.55
C ARG A 296 28.41 -17.12 5.51
N GLU A 297 28.99 -18.29 5.76
CA GLU A 297 28.23 -19.55 5.86
C GLU A 297 27.35 -19.57 7.11
N ASN A 298 26.26 -20.35 7.07
CA ASN A 298 25.35 -20.58 8.19
C ASN A 298 24.65 -19.32 8.75
N LEU A 299 24.51 -18.26 7.94
CA LEU A 299 23.63 -17.14 8.29
C LEU A 299 22.17 -17.61 8.31
N ASP A 300 21.43 -17.17 9.33
CA ASP A 300 19.99 -17.47 9.42
C ASP A 300 19.24 -16.87 8.22
N ASP A 301 18.39 -17.71 7.63
CA ASP A 301 17.52 -17.38 6.51
C ASP A 301 16.04 -17.66 6.81
N SER A 302 15.71 -17.85 8.09
CA SER A 302 14.34 -18.15 8.54
C SER A 302 13.68 -17.00 9.32
N SER A 303 14.45 -16.19 10.04
CA SER A 303 13.92 -15.13 10.91
C SER A 303 14.10 -13.74 10.33
N ALA A 304 13.05 -13.24 9.67
CA ALA A 304 12.97 -11.85 9.23
C ALA A 304 12.70 -10.89 10.41
N ALA A 305 13.42 -9.78 10.44
CA ALA A 305 13.23 -8.71 11.42
C ALA A 305 13.67 -7.36 10.82
N PRO A 306 13.31 -6.21 11.42
CA PRO A 306 14.01 -4.96 11.13
C PRO A 306 15.50 -5.12 11.45
N ARG A 307 16.39 -4.63 10.60
CA ARG A 307 17.84 -4.80 10.76
C ARG A 307 18.60 -3.53 10.40
N THR A 308 19.70 -3.33 11.12
CA THR A 308 20.69 -2.32 10.81
C THR A 308 22.02 -2.98 10.50
N ALA A 309 22.71 -2.54 9.45
CA ALA A 309 24.03 -3.05 9.10
C ALA A 309 24.98 -1.95 8.64
N VAL A 310 26.26 -2.21 8.81
CA VAL A 310 27.36 -1.39 8.30
C VAL A 310 28.30 -2.25 7.49
N GLY A 311 28.80 -1.71 6.38
CA GLY A 311 29.79 -2.37 5.54
C GLY A 311 30.74 -1.39 4.90
N PHE A 312 31.84 -1.92 4.38
CA PHE A 312 32.91 -1.14 3.78
C PHE A 312 33.34 -1.72 2.45
N SER A 313 33.74 -0.86 1.51
CA SER A 313 34.35 -1.28 0.24
C SER A 313 35.66 -2.06 0.45
N GLU A 314 36.17 -2.70 -0.60
CA GLU A 314 37.40 -3.51 -0.52
C GLU A 314 38.61 -2.71 0.00
N ASN A 315 38.77 -1.46 -0.44
CA ASN A 315 39.81 -0.55 0.02
C ASN A 315 39.45 0.19 1.34
N GLY A 316 38.26 -0.06 1.90
CA GLY A 316 37.75 0.60 3.11
C GLY A 316 37.55 2.11 2.99
N LYS A 317 37.53 2.66 1.76
CA LYS A 317 37.34 4.10 1.50
C LYS A 317 35.88 4.51 1.35
N LYS A 318 34.96 3.56 1.19
CA LYS A 318 33.51 3.80 1.21
C LYS A 318 32.87 3.03 2.34
N MET A 319 31.89 3.65 3.00
CA MET A 319 31.05 3.04 4.01
C MET A 319 29.60 2.99 3.52
N TYR A 320 28.96 1.86 3.76
CA TYR A 320 27.56 1.59 3.47
C TYR A 320 26.85 1.34 4.79
N VAL A 321 25.79 2.08 5.07
CA VAL A 321 24.96 1.89 6.25
C VAL A 321 23.54 1.63 5.80
N VAL A 322 22.94 0.54 6.26
CA VAL A 322 21.59 0.16 5.86
C VAL A 322 20.71 0.05 7.10
N ALA A 323 19.49 0.60 7.01
CA ALA A 323 18.39 0.33 7.92
C ALA A 323 17.23 -0.28 7.10
N VAL A 324 16.84 -1.50 7.41
CA VAL A 324 15.68 -2.18 6.78
C VAL A 324 14.57 -2.27 7.80
N ASP A 325 13.40 -1.73 7.45
CA ASP A 325 12.21 -1.76 8.30
C ASP A 325 11.63 -3.19 8.37
N GLY A 326 10.76 -3.46 9.34
CA GLY A 326 10.18 -4.78 9.52
C GLY A 326 9.05 -4.82 10.53
N ARG A 327 8.38 -5.98 10.64
CA ARG A 327 7.19 -6.20 11.50
C ARG A 327 6.00 -5.29 11.13
N GLN A 328 5.94 -4.88 9.88
CA GLN A 328 4.90 -4.02 9.33
C GLN A 328 4.32 -4.70 8.09
N THR A 329 3.08 -4.36 7.74
CA THR A 329 2.46 -4.87 6.49
C THR A 329 3.30 -4.49 5.28
N ASP A 330 3.87 -3.28 5.30
CA ASP A 330 4.59 -2.71 4.17
C ASP A 330 6.08 -3.12 4.11
N SER A 331 6.61 -3.73 5.17
CA SER A 331 7.94 -4.33 5.20
C SER A 331 7.99 -5.52 6.14
N ARG A 332 8.28 -6.71 5.59
CA ARG A 332 8.35 -7.96 6.36
C ARG A 332 9.59 -8.05 7.26
N GLY A 333 10.58 -7.20 7.04
CA GLY A 333 11.92 -7.33 7.61
C GLY A 333 12.80 -8.31 6.81
N ILE A 334 14.07 -8.38 7.17
CA ILE A 334 15.08 -9.07 6.38
C ILE A 334 15.81 -10.13 7.22
N THR A 335 16.12 -11.28 6.61
CA THR A 335 16.96 -12.31 7.25
C THR A 335 18.43 -11.90 7.22
N TYR A 336 19.30 -12.53 8.01
CA TYR A 336 20.74 -12.21 7.94
C TYR A 336 21.34 -12.56 6.59
N LYS A 337 20.89 -13.65 5.97
CA LYS A 337 21.35 -14.06 4.64
C LYS A 337 20.93 -13.07 3.55
N GLU A 338 19.67 -12.62 3.57
CA GLU A 338 19.17 -11.58 2.67
C GLU A 338 19.91 -10.25 2.89
N LEU A 339 20.14 -9.85 4.15
CA LEU A 339 20.88 -8.63 4.49
C LEU A 339 22.34 -8.70 3.99
N ALA A 340 22.99 -9.84 4.10
CA ALA A 340 24.33 -10.03 3.54
C ALA A 340 24.33 -9.90 2.01
N ALA A 341 23.34 -10.50 1.32
CA ALA A 341 23.18 -10.35 -0.12
C ALA A 341 22.89 -8.89 -0.53
N LEU A 342 22.06 -8.18 0.24
CA LEU A 342 21.75 -6.77 0.05
C LEU A 342 23.01 -5.89 0.18
N MET A 343 23.75 -6.04 1.29
CA MET A 343 25.00 -5.31 1.52
C MET A 343 26.04 -5.58 0.42
N LYS A 344 26.13 -6.83 -0.05
CA LYS A 344 27.01 -7.19 -1.18
C LYS A 344 26.55 -6.53 -2.48
N GLY A 345 25.25 -6.50 -2.74
CA GLY A 345 24.65 -5.82 -3.90
C GLY A 345 24.95 -4.32 -3.93
N PHE A 346 25.04 -3.68 -2.76
CA PHE A 346 25.45 -2.27 -2.65
C PHE A 346 26.96 -2.03 -2.73
N GLY A 347 27.78 -3.09 -2.81
CA GLY A 347 29.23 -2.99 -2.99
C GLY A 347 30.06 -3.16 -1.72
N ALA A 348 29.46 -3.59 -0.60
CA ALA A 348 30.23 -3.92 0.60
C ALA A 348 31.10 -5.16 0.38
N TYR A 349 32.38 -5.08 0.75
CA TYR A 349 33.34 -6.17 0.75
C TYR A 349 33.42 -6.86 2.11
N ASN A 350 33.27 -6.10 3.19
CA ASN A 350 33.04 -6.60 4.53
C ASN A 350 31.80 -5.93 5.12
N ALA A 351 30.99 -6.66 5.89
CA ALA A 351 29.78 -6.12 6.50
C ALA A 351 29.48 -6.78 7.84
N LEU A 352 28.94 -6.01 8.78
CA LEU A 352 28.59 -6.37 10.14
C LEU A 352 27.16 -5.92 10.43
N ASN A 353 26.38 -6.82 11.01
CA ASN A 353 25.06 -6.51 11.55
C ASN A 353 25.18 -5.82 12.92
N LEU A 354 24.43 -4.73 13.07
CA LEU A 354 24.26 -3.95 14.29
C LEU A 354 22.94 -4.34 14.99
N ASP A 355 22.55 -3.65 16.07
CA ASP A 355 21.27 -3.93 16.71
C ASP A 355 20.08 -3.64 15.77
N GLY A 356 19.02 -4.43 15.91
CA GLY A 356 17.86 -4.38 15.03
C GLY A 356 16.54 -4.33 15.79
N GLY A 357 15.46 -4.81 15.16
CA GLY A 357 14.12 -4.73 15.75
C GLY A 357 13.69 -3.26 15.92
N GLY A 358 13.03 -2.94 17.03
CA GLY A 358 12.59 -1.55 17.30
C GLY A 358 13.73 -0.56 17.49
N SER A 359 14.99 -1.02 17.58
CA SER A 359 16.17 -0.16 17.62
C SER A 359 16.56 0.36 16.23
N THR A 360 16.11 -0.28 15.13
CA THR A 360 16.44 0.13 13.77
C THR A 360 15.89 1.52 13.47
N THR A 361 16.81 2.49 13.45
CA THR A 361 16.53 3.89 13.16
C THR A 361 17.69 4.49 12.38
N MET A 362 17.37 5.19 11.30
CA MET A 362 18.29 6.06 10.56
C MET A 362 17.75 7.49 10.57
N VAL A 363 18.64 8.46 10.76
CA VAL A 363 18.34 9.88 10.66
C VAL A 363 19.21 10.53 9.59
N ALA A 364 18.65 11.47 8.85
CA ALA A 364 19.40 12.25 7.87
C ALA A 364 18.82 13.66 7.72
N ARG A 365 19.68 14.61 7.38
CA ARG A 365 19.31 15.99 7.12
C ARG A 365 19.07 16.20 5.63
N LYS A 366 17.93 16.82 5.28
CA LYS A 366 17.69 17.32 3.91
C LYS A 366 18.60 18.52 3.62
N PRO A 367 19.00 18.77 2.35
CA PRO A 367 19.74 19.97 1.97
C PRO A 367 19.16 21.27 2.53
N GLY A 368 19.96 22.02 3.30
CA GLY A 368 19.52 23.29 3.88
C GLY A 368 18.56 23.18 5.07
N ALA A 369 18.28 21.98 5.57
CA ALA A 369 17.62 21.79 6.86
C ALA A 369 18.60 22.00 8.03
N GLU A 370 18.09 22.38 9.20
CA GLU A 370 18.94 22.57 10.39
C GLU A 370 19.34 21.24 11.05
N ASN A 371 18.38 20.32 11.21
CA ASN A 371 18.54 19.09 11.98
C ASN A 371 18.30 17.86 11.12
N ALA A 372 18.94 16.74 11.48
CA ALA A 372 18.60 15.43 10.93
C ALA A 372 17.25 14.95 11.50
N GLU A 373 16.44 14.31 10.65
CA GLU A 373 15.14 13.74 10.99
C GLU A 373 15.13 12.24 10.70
N VAL A 374 14.23 11.49 11.34
CA VAL A 374 14.06 10.05 11.08
C VAL A 374 13.60 9.84 9.63
N VAL A 375 14.30 8.95 8.91
CA VAL A 375 14.02 8.70 7.48
C VAL A 375 13.41 7.31 7.21
N ASN A 376 13.51 6.37 8.15
CA ASN A 376 12.86 5.06 8.06
C ASN A 376 11.60 4.99 8.94
N GLN A 377 10.92 3.83 9.01
CA GLN A 377 9.73 3.62 9.83
C GLN A 377 10.01 2.67 11.03
N PRO A 378 10.31 3.20 12.24
CA PRO A 378 10.59 2.38 13.42
C PRO A 378 9.49 1.35 13.75
N SER A 379 9.88 0.11 14.05
CA SER A 379 8.94 -1.01 14.19
C SER A 379 8.05 -0.97 15.42
N ASP A 380 8.39 -0.16 16.43
CA ASP A 380 7.63 -0.03 17.68
C ASP A 380 6.52 1.05 17.58
N GLY A 381 6.29 1.62 16.39
CA GLY A 381 5.37 2.74 16.15
C GLY A 381 5.92 4.10 16.57
N SER A 382 7.06 4.11 17.25
CA SER A 382 7.83 5.30 17.62
C SER A 382 9.31 4.93 17.70
N GLU A 383 10.19 5.94 17.72
CA GLU A 383 11.62 5.74 17.88
C GLU A 383 11.95 5.20 19.27
N ARG A 384 12.67 4.06 19.33
CA ARG A 384 13.16 3.50 20.58
C ARG A 384 14.36 4.28 21.10
N ALA A 385 14.45 4.44 22.42
CA ALA A 385 15.68 4.90 23.06
C ALA A 385 16.78 3.83 22.92
N VAL A 386 17.91 4.21 22.33
CA VAL A 386 19.09 3.35 22.14
C VAL A 386 20.32 3.98 22.83
N PRO A 387 21.30 3.18 23.27
CA PRO A 387 22.41 3.72 24.06
C PRO A 387 23.54 4.30 23.23
N ASN A 388 23.63 3.93 21.95
CA ASN A 388 24.59 4.52 21.04
C ASN A 388 24.17 4.40 19.57
N GLY A 389 24.93 5.07 18.71
CA GLY A 389 24.78 5.06 17.27
C GLY A 389 26.04 5.56 16.58
N ILE A 390 26.04 5.45 15.26
CA ILE A 390 27.07 6.02 14.39
C ILE A 390 26.60 7.42 13.99
N GLY A 391 27.36 8.46 14.31
CA GLY A 391 27.12 9.83 13.88
C GLY A 391 27.95 10.17 12.66
N ILE A 392 27.32 10.79 11.67
CA ILE A 392 27.97 11.32 10.47
C ILE A 392 27.94 12.85 10.57
N PHE A 393 29.11 13.46 10.45
CA PHE A 393 29.31 14.89 10.58
C PHE A 393 29.96 15.46 9.34
N ALA A 394 29.59 16.69 9.01
CA ALA A 394 30.29 17.50 8.02
C ALA A 394 31.03 18.65 8.71
N LYS A 395 32.18 19.04 8.16
CA LYS A 395 32.86 20.28 8.56
C LYS A 395 31.92 21.48 8.34
N PRO A 396 32.05 22.56 9.13
CA PRO A 396 31.36 23.81 8.85
C PRO A 396 31.61 24.23 7.41
N GLY A 397 30.56 24.54 6.67
CA GLY A 397 30.69 25.04 5.31
C GLY A 397 30.95 26.55 5.29
N SER A 398 31.13 27.11 4.09
CA SER A 398 31.50 28.51 3.89
C SER A 398 30.42 29.51 4.32
N GLY A 399 29.19 29.05 4.55
CA GLY A 399 28.02 29.91 4.75
C GLY A 399 27.62 30.70 3.49
N LYS A 400 28.24 30.41 2.34
CA LYS A 400 27.92 31.06 1.06
C LYS A 400 26.90 30.21 0.31
N LEU A 401 25.87 30.88 -0.20
CA LEU A 401 24.79 30.23 -0.92
C LEU A 401 25.31 29.50 -2.18
N LYS A 402 25.25 28.16 -2.16
CA LYS A 402 25.64 27.28 -3.27
C LYS A 402 24.45 26.81 -4.08
N GLY A 403 23.35 26.49 -3.41
CA GLY A 403 22.15 25.96 -4.04
C GLY A 403 20.88 26.35 -3.28
N LEU A 404 19.75 26.07 -3.93
CA LEU A 404 18.42 26.25 -3.37
C LEU A 404 17.68 24.92 -3.52
N ASP A 405 17.21 24.36 -2.41
CA ASP A 405 16.26 23.25 -2.46
C ASP A 405 14.86 23.84 -2.68
N VAL A 406 14.06 23.23 -3.56
CA VAL A 406 12.73 23.72 -3.93
C VAL A 406 11.74 22.60 -3.72
N THR A 407 10.85 22.79 -2.75
CA THR A 407 9.87 21.77 -2.34
C THR A 407 8.48 22.38 -2.30
N PRO A 408 7.43 21.66 -2.74
CA PRO A 408 6.06 22.01 -2.43
C PRO A 408 5.90 22.11 -0.92
N VAL A 409 4.99 22.96 -0.47
CA VAL A 409 4.67 23.06 0.96
C VAL A 409 3.94 21.80 1.43
N LEU A 410 3.14 21.19 0.55
CA LEU A 410 2.45 19.92 0.80
C LEU A 410 3.36 18.73 0.46
N GLU A 411 3.27 17.65 1.23
CA GLU A 411 4.06 16.44 1.00
C GLU A 411 3.13 15.24 0.81
N GLN A 412 2.72 14.95 -0.43
CA GLN A 412 1.88 13.80 -0.80
C GLN A 412 2.18 13.28 -2.23
N LYS A 413 1.61 12.13 -2.59
CA LYS A 413 1.66 11.58 -3.96
C LYS A 413 1.03 12.57 -4.96
N ASN A 414 1.54 12.59 -6.18
CA ASN A 414 1.07 13.47 -7.28
C ASN A 414 1.12 14.98 -6.97
N ILE A 415 1.86 15.43 -5.95
CA ILE A 415 1.82 16.84 -5.54
C ILE A 415 2.41 17.83 -6.57
N ASP A 416 3.22 17.31 -7.50
CA ASP A 416 3.75 18.07 -8.63
C ASP A 416 2.70 18.29 -9.74
N LEU A 417 1.48 17.75 -9.59
CA LEU A 417 0.33 18.02 -10.47
C LEU A 417 -0.51 19.21 -9.95
N VAL A 418 -1.10 19.96 -10.87
CA VAL A 418 -2.03 21.06 -10.56
C VAL A 418 -3.03 21.27 -11.70
N PHE A 419 -4.27 21.64 -11.38
CA PHE A 419 -5.30 21.94 -12.38
C PHE A 419 -5.14 23.35 -12.97
N PRO A 420 -5.49 23.59 -14.25
CA PRO A 420 -5.60 24.93 -14.81
C PRO A 420 -6.45 25.84 -13.92
N GLY A 421 -5.95 27.04 -13.66
CA GLY A 421 -6.63 28.01 -12.82
C GLY A 421 -6.57 27.73 -11.32
N LEU A 422 -5.90 26.68 -10.83
CA LEU A 422 -5.64 26.44 -9.40
C LEU A 422 -4.17 26.71 -9.05
N SER A 423 -3.83 26.59 -7.76
CA SER A 423 -2.56 27.01 -7.20
C SER A 423 -1.77 25.86 -6.58
N ARG A 424 -0.44 26.05 -6.52
CA ARG A 424 0.47 25.22 -5.73
C ARG A 424 1.54 26.08 -5.04
N SER A 425 1.74 25.85 -3.76
CA SER A 425 2.69 26.57 -2.91
C SER A 425 4.02 25.84 -2.86
N TYR A 426 5.11 26.59 -3.02
CA TYR A 426 6.48 26.13 -2.92
C TYR A 426 7.25 26.94 -1.88
N LYS A 427 8.10 26.24 -1.14
CA LYS A 427 9.12 26.82 -0.26
C LYS A 427 10.50 26.54 -0.87
N SER A 428 11.46 27.38 -0.53
CA SER A 428 12.85 27.15 -0.89
C SER A 428 13.78 27.49 0.27
N VAL A 429 14.75 26.62 0.50
CA VAL A 429 15.80 26.80 1.51
C VAL A 429 17.16 26.85 0.83
N GLY A 430 18.03 27.75 1.31
CA GLY A 430 19.39 27.90 0.81
C GLY A 430 20.36 26.96 1.49
N TYR A 431 21.35 26.48 0.73
CA TYR A 431 22.41 25.66 1.29
C TYR A 431 23.79 25.99 0.72
N ASP A 432 24.85 25.73 1.51
CA ASP A 432 26.26 25.88 1.12
C ASP A 432 26.86 24.62 0.48
N GLU A 433 28.16 24.61 0.19
CA GLU A 433 28.83 23.45 -0.42
C GLU A 433 28.83 22.17 0.44
N ASN A 434 28.54 22.29 1.73
CA ASN A 434 28.40 21.16 2.66
C ASN A 434 26.92 20.91 3.04
N TYR A 435 25.99 21.48 2.27
CA TYR A 435 24.54 21.37 2.44
C TYR A 435 24.00 21.94 3.76
N ASN A 436 24.79 22.76 4.47
CA ASN A 436 24.32 23.46 5.67
C ASN A 436 23.32 24.56 5.30
N PRO A 437 22.36 24.89 6.18
CA PRO A 437 21.41 25.98 5.95
C PRO A 437 22.15 27.31 5.76
N VAL A 438 21.75 28.06 4.73
CA VAL A 438 22.22 29.41 4.45
C VAL A 438 21.02 30.33 4.39
N GLU A 439 21.05 31.42 5.15
CA GLU A 439 20.04 32.47 5.03
C GLU A 439 20.01 33.03 3.60
N THR A 440 18.83 33.00 3.00
CA THR A 440 18.64 33.54 1.66
C THR A 440 18.11 34.96 1.74
N GLY A 441 18.58 35.84 0.85
CA GLY A 441 17.88 37.08 0.54
C GLY A 441 16.51 36.83 -0.10
N SER A 442 15.90 37.87 -0.68
CA SER A 442 14.58 37.73 -1.34
C SER A 442 14.61 36.71 -2.49
N ILE A 443 13.74 35.70 -2.40
CA ILE A 443 13.59 34.68 -3.45
C ILE A 443 12.70 35.21 -4.58
N LYS A 444 13.23 35.17 -5.80
CA LYS A 444 12.48 35.43 -7.03
C LYS A 444 12.01 34.11 -7.64
N TRP A 445 10.71 34.00 -7.83
CA TRP A 445 10.08 32.81 -8.41
C TRP A 445 9.73 33.02 -9.88
N ARG A 446 9.90 31.98 -10.70
CA ARG A 446 9.41 31.95 -12.09
C ARG A 446 9.16 30.53 -12.56
N THR A 447 8.48 30.41 -13.69
CA THR A 447 8.21 29.16 -14.41
C THR A 447 8.95 29.13 -15.73
N ARG A 448 9.35 27.92 -16.17
CA ARG A 448 10.02 27.70 -17.46
C ARG A 448 9.53 26.39 -18.09
N PRO A 449 8.77 26.44 -19.21
CA PRO A 449 8.31 27.64 -19.92
C PRO A 449 7.23 28.43 -19.13
N SER A 450 7.14 29.74 -19.37
CA SER A 450 6.36 30.68 -18.56
C SER A 450 4.88 30.79 -18.92
N ASP A 451 4.46 30.21 -20.05
CA ASP A 451 3.08 30.17 -20.51
C ASP A 451 2.21 29.14 -19.76
N ILE A 452 2.84 28.18 -19.08
CA ILE A 452 2.19 27.13 -18.29
C ILE A 452 1.54 27.69 -17.00
N GLY A 453 2.13 28.73 -16.41
CA GLY A 453 1.59 29.40 -15.24
C GLY A 453 2.50 30.52 -14.72
N THR A 454 2.06 31.25 -13.71
CA THR A 454 2.79 32.41 -13.14
C THR A 454 2.85 32.36 -11.62
N PHE A 455 3.74 33.13 -11.02
CA PHE A 455 3.76 33.33 -9.57
C PHE A 455 3.02 34.61 -9.21
N GLU A 456 2.08 34.53 -8.26
CA GLU A 456 1.27 35.67 -7.80
C GLU A 456 1.86 36.32 -6.53
N ASP A 457 2.42 35.50 -5.64
CA ASP A 457 3.07 35.89 -4.38
C ASP A 457 4.39 35.09 -4.16
N ALA A 458 5.06 35.28 -3.01
CA ALA A 458 6.24 34.53 -2.61
C ALA A 458 5.96 33.01 -2.58
N GLY A 459 6.34 32.30 -3.64
CA GLY A 459 6.26 30.84 -3.73
C GLY A 459 4.91 30.27 -4.18
N VAL A 460 3.92 31.08 -4.54
CA VAL A 460 2.59 30.60 -4.96
C VAL A 460 2.51 30.55 -6.49
N PHE A 461 2.55 29.34 -7.05
CA PHE A 461 2.39 29.08 -8.47
C PHE A 461 0.90 28.98 -8.84
N ARG A 462 0.42 29.83 -9.75
CA ARG A 462 -0.91 29.76 -10.38
C ARG A 462 -0.81 29.14 -11.76
N ALA A 463 -1.46 27.99 -11.94
CA ALA A 463 -1.51 27.28 -13.20
C ALA A 463 -2.42 28.01 -14.21
N LYS A 464 -2.02 28.03 -15.49
CA LYS A 464 -2.78 28.68 -16.58
C LYS A 464 -3.24 27.71 -17.64
N LYS A 465 -2.33 26.87 -18.13
CA LYS A 465 -2.57 25.98 -19.27
C LYS A 465 -1.88 24.65 -19.02
N SER A 466 -2.53 23.55 -19.41
CA SER A 466 -1.95 22.21 -19.32
C SER A 466 -0.61 22.09 -20.05
N GLY A 467 0.32 21.36 -19.43
CA GLY A 467 1.69 21.15 -19.89
C GLY A 467 2.67 21.09 -18.72
N SER A 468 3.91 20.69 -19.00
CA SER A 468 4.97 20.61 -18.00
C SER A 468 5.83 21.88 -17.97
N SER A 469 6.25 22.28 -16.78
CA SER A 469 7.16 23.41 -16.53
C SER A 469 8.09 23.12 -15.36
N PHE A 470 9.09 23.96 -15.17
CA PHE A 470 9.92 23.98 -13.98
C PHE A 470 9.62 25.23 -13.15
N VAL A 471 9.22 25.00 -11.90
CA VAL A 471 9.25 26.03 -10.86
C VAL A 471 10.70 26.32 -10.51
N GLN A 472 11.10 27.58 -10.60
CA GLN A 472 12.45 28.02 -10.33
C GLN A 472 12.47 29.09 -9.24
N ALA A 473 13.14 28.78 -8.13
CA ALA A 473 13.55 29.74 -7.12
C ALA A 473 14.91 30.34 -7.52
N GLN A 474 15.09 31.63 -7.32
CA GLN A 474 16.38 32.31 -7.49
C GLN A 474 16.63 33.29 -6.35
N SER A 475 17.82 33.19 -5.75
CA SER A 475 18.37 34.20 -4.83
C SER A 475 19.71 34.64 -5.39
N GLU A 476 19.88 35.95 -5.61
CA GLU A 476 21.02 36.51 -6.34
C GLU A 476 21.27 35.81 -7.69
N TRP A 477 22.35 35.03 -7.81
CA TRP A 477 22.75 34.27 -9.00
C TRP A 477 22.41 32.77 -8.90
N THR A 478 22.13 32.29 -7.69
CA THR A 478 21.88 30.87 -7.39
C THR A 478 20.44 30.50 -7.67
N LYS A 479 20.22 29.32 -8.26
CA LYS A 479 18.91 28.84 -8.69
C LYS A 479 18.66 27.42 -8.16
N GLY A 480 17.41 27.14 -7.83
CA GLY A 480 16.88 25.81 -7.57
C GLY A 480 15.66 25.58 -8.46
N THR A 481 15.42 24.35 -8.88
CA THR A 481 14.30 24.02 -9.76
C THR A 481 13.58 22.76 -9.34
N ARG A 482 12.26 22.72 -9.58
CA ARG A 482 11.43 21.54 -9.42
C ARG A 482 10.41 21.45 -10.56
N LYS A 483 10.14 20.25 -11.06
CA LYS A 483 9.14 20.01 -12.11
C LYS A 483 7.74 20.25 -11.56
N VAL A 484 6.86 20.81 -12.39
CA VAL A 484 5.41 20.91 -12.15
C VAL A 484 4.68 20.55 -13.44
N THR A 485 3.57 19.84 -13.35
CA THR A 485 2.72 19.49 -14.49
C THR A 485 1.33 20.03 -14.28
N VAL A 486 0.87 20.88 -15.20
CA VAL A 486 -0.52 21.32 -15.25
C VAL A 486 -1.32 20.27 -16.04
N ILE A 487 -2.31 19.64 -15.41
CA ILE A 487 -3.11 18.54 -15.98
C ILE A 487 -4.36 19.05 -16.73
N GLY A 488 -5.32 18.17 -17.04
CA GLY A 488 -6.57 18.55 -17.69
C GLY A 488 -7.43 19.50 -16.86
N GLU A 489 -8.51 20.00 -17.46
CA GLU A 489 -9.51 20.80 -16.73
C GLU A 489 -10.11 19.98 -15.59
N LEU A 490 -10.41 20.64 -14.47
CA LEU A 490 -11.08 20.03 -13.33
C LEU A 490 -12.48 19.56 -13.76
N GLU A 491 -12.76 18.27 -13.58
CA GLU A 491 -14.03 17.63 -13.93
C GLU A 491 -14.89 17.37 -12.68
N ARG A 492 -14.26 16.94 -11.59
CA ARG A 492 -14.93 16.73 -10.30
C ARG A 492 -13.98 16.94 -9.13
N ILE A 493 -14.58 17.15 -7.95
CA ILE A 493 -13.87 17.21 -6.68
C ILE A 493 -14.50 16.23 -5.69
N GLU A 494 -13.69 15.67 -4.81
CA GLU A 494 -14.11 14.77 -3.74
C GLU A 494 -13.41 15.14 -2.44
N ALA A 495 -14.07 14.91 -1.32
CA ALA A 495 -13.41 14.95 -0.02
C ALA A 495 -12.66 13.64 0.20
N SER A 496 -11.61 13.67 1.01
CA SER A 496 -10.82 12.48 1.39
C SER A 496 -11.63 11.42 2.14
N SER A 497 -12.83 11.77 2.61
CA SER A 497 -13.78 10.89 3.29
C SER A 497 -15.17 11.08 2.69
N SER A 498 -16.01 10.04 2.71
CA SER A 498 -17.41 10.19 2.24
C SER A 498 -18.31 10.87 3.29
N ARG A 499 -17.85 10.93 4.54
CA ARG A 499 -18.48 11.55 5.72
C ARG A 499 -17.50 11.62 6.89
N LEU A 500 -17.80 12.44 7.88
CA LEU A 500 -17.06 12.53 9.15
C LEU A 500 -18.00 12.28 10.33
N SER A 501 -17.59 11.42 11.27
CA SER A 501 -18.40 11.04 12.42
C SER A 501 -17.65 11.28 13.72
N LEU A 502 -17.79 12.50 14.24
CA LEU A 502 -17.02 13.00 15.37
C LEU A 502 -17.61 12.55 16.72
N GLU A 503 -16.74 12.14 17.64
CA GLU A 503 -17.08 12.07 19.06
C GLU A 503 -16.92 13.45 19.73
N SER A 504 -17.55 13.66 20.90
CA SER A 504 -17.42 14.92 21.63
C SER A 504 -15.95 15.20 21.99
N GLY A 505 -15.47 16.39 21.65
CA GLY A 505 -14.08 16.80 21.88
C GLY A 505 -13.04 16.19 20.93
N ALA A 506 -13.43 15.30 20.02
CA ALA A 506 -12.52 14.75 19.01
C ALA A 506 -12.18 15.77 17.93
N GLN A 507 -11.01 15.61 17.31
CA GLN A 507 -10.62 16.32 16.09
C GLN A 507 -10.39 15.30 14.99
N GLU A 508 -10.84 15.62 13.78
CA GLU A 508 -10.53 14.84 12.57
C GLU A 508 -10.04 15.78 11.48
N ASP A 509 -9.28 15.22 10.53
CA ASP A 509 -8.77 15.97 9.39
C ASP A 509 -9.41 15.47 8.10
N PHE A 510 -9.59 16.38 7.14
CA PHE A 510 -10.01 16.05 5.78
C PHE A 510 -9.29 16.95 4.77
N SER A 511 -9.24 16.49 3.52
CA SER A 511 -8.72 17.25 2.39
C SER A 511 -9.66 17.15 1.19
N ILE A 512 -9.44 17.99 0.18
CA ILE A 512 -10.22 17.96 -1.07
C ILE A 512 -9.29 17.57 -2.21
N GLU A 513 -9.67 16.52 -2.94
CA GLU A 513 -9.02 16.05 -4.15
C GLU A 513 -9.77 16.55 -5.38
N GLY A 514 -9.02 16.95 -6.41
CA GLY A 514 -9.57 17.21 -7.74
C GLY A 514 -9.25 16.07 -8.69
N TYR A 515 -10.10 15.88 -9.68
CA TYR A 515 -9.96 14.90 -10.76
C TYR A 515 -10.23 15.56 -12.12
N ASP A 516 -9.40 15.26 -13.12
CA ASP A 516 -9.73 15.57 -14.51
C ASP A 516 -10.52 14.43 -15.17
N LYS A 517 -10.98 14.66 -16.40
CA LYS A 517 -11.75 13.69 -17.20
C LYS A 517 -11.02 12.36 -17.47
N ASP A 518 -9.69 12.33 -17.36
CA ASP A 518 -8.87 11.15 -17.60
C ASP A 518 -8.49 10.46 -16.28
N GLY A 519 -8.94 10.97 -15.12
CA GLY A 519 -8.68 10.38 -13.82
C GLY A 519 -7.34 10.76 -13.21
N TYR A 520 -6.64 11.78 -13.74
CA TYR A 520 -5.51 12.37 -13.02
C TYR A 520 -6.01 13.13 -11.81
N ARG A 521 -5.36 12.91 -10.66
CA ARG A 521 -5.78 13.53 -9.39
C ARG A 521 -4.64 14.14 -8.60
N THR A 522 -4.99 15.16 -7.82
CA THR A 522 -4.11 15.81 -6.86
C THR A 522 -4.93 16.53 -5.79
N LEU A 523 -4.33 16.72 -4.60
CA LEU A 523 -4.89 17.61 -3.58
C LEU A 523 -5.07 19.03 -4.11
N ILE A 524 -6.16 19.68 -3.73
CA ILE A 524 -6.42 21.10 -3.96
C ILE A 524 -6.02 21.87 -2.69
N GLU A 525 -5.28 22.96 -2.84
CA GLU A 525 -4.89 23.76 -1.66
C GLU A 525 -6.09 24.48 -1.04
N PRO A 526 -6.14 24.64 0.30
CA PRO A 526 -7.20 25.37 0.98
C PRO A 526 -7.52 26.75 0.39
N ARG A 527 -6.49 27.46 -0.11
CA ARG A 527 -6.64 28.79 -0.75
C ARG A 527 -7.55 28.80 -1.98
N ASP A 528 -7.72 27.66 -2.66
CA ASP A 528 -8.54 27.51 -3.85
C ASP A 528 -9.92 26.93 -3.53
N ILE A 529 -10.22 26.69 -2.25
CA ILE A 529 -11.44 26.04 -1.77
C ILE A 529 -12.27 27.05 -0.99
N THR A 530 -13.55 27.13 -1.32
CA THR A 530 -14.54 27.81 -0.48
C THR A 530 -15.36 26.76 0.27
N LEU A 531 -15.40 26.87 1.60
CA LEU A 531 -16.22 26.00 2.46
C LEU A 531 -17.46 26.75 2.96
N ASP A 532 -18.60 26.07 2.91
CA ASP A 532 -19.86 26.50 3.54
C ASP A 532 -20.35 25.41 4.49
N TYR A 533 -20.64 25.76 5.74
CA TYR A 533 -21.04 24.83 6.81
C TYR A 533 -21.68 25.57 8.00
N ASP A 534 -22.40 24.84 8.86
CA ASP A 534 -22.96 25.41 10.09
C ASP A 534 -21.88 25.58 11.16
N SER A 535 -21.36 26.81 11.28
CA SER A 535 -20.34 27.18 12.27
C SER A 535 -20.82 27.15 13.73
N SER A 536 -22.12 26.92 13.99
CA SER A 536 -22.66 26.65 15.33
C SER A 536 -22.50 25.18 15.74
N VAL A 537 -22.31 24.28 14.77
CA VAL A 537 -22.15 22.83 14.98
C VAL A 537 -20.68 22.46 15.06
N ILE A 538 -19.86 23.00 14.15
CA ILE A 538 -18.42 22.68 14.03
C ILE A 538 -17.56 23.94 13.91
N SER A 539 -16.25 23.78 14.15
CA SER A 539 -15.21 24.68 13.65
C SER A 539 -14.33 23.95 12.67
N VAL A 540 -13.91 24.65 11.61
CA VAL A 540 -12.91 24.17 10.65
C VAL A 540 -11.69 25.08 10.72
N LYS A 541 -10.49 24.49 10.72
CA LYS A 541 -9.21 25.19 10.73
C LYS A 541 -8.34 24.68 9.59
N GLU A 542 -7.71 25.58 8.85
CA GLU A 542 -6.74 25.23 7.81
C GLU A 542 -5.37 24.92 8.42
N TYR A 543 -4.71 23.87 7.93
CA TYR A 543 -3.32 23.56 8.25
C TYR A 543 -2.38 23.88 7.08
N LYS A 544 -1.10 24.07 7.42
CA LYS A 544 -0.05 24.41 6.44
C LYS A 544 0.27 23.26 5.47
N ASP A 545 -0.09 22.04 5.83
CA ASP A 545 0.06 20.82 5.02
C ASP A 545 -1.07 20.61 4.01
N GLY A 546 -1.99 21.59 3.90
CA GLY A 546 -3.03 21.61 2.87
C GLY A 546 -4.32 20.88 3.26
N GLY A 547 -4.41 20.38 4.50
CA GLY A 547 -5.63 19.81 5.06
C GLY A 547 -6.48 20.82 5.83
N PHE A 548 -7.68 20.37 6.18
CA PHE A 548 -8.59 21.02 7.11
C PHE A 548 -8.77 20.14 8.34
N SER A 549 -8.75 20.75 9.52
CA SER A 549 -9.10 20.11 10.79
C SER A 549 -10.47 20.55 11.23
N ILE A 550 -11.29 19.59 11.67
CA ILE A 550 -12.63 19.82 12.16
C ILE A 550 -12.70 19.51 13.67
N ALA A 551 -13.48 20.30 14.40
CA ALA A 551 -13.79 20.03 15.81
C ALA A 551 -15.27 20.31 16.09
N PRO A 552 -15.95 19.49 16.92
CA PRO A 552 -17.32 19.72 17.34
C PRO A 552 -17.41 20.91 18.30
N LYS A 553 -18.47 21.72 18.20
CA LYS A 553 -18.78 22.81 19.14
C LYS A 553 -19.90 22.49 20.12
N LYS A 554 -20.65 21.42 19.87
CA LYS A 554 -21.76 20.95 20.71
C LYS A 554 -21.89 19.43 20.61
N ASP A 555 -22.47 18.82 21.62
CA ASP A 555 -22.85 17.41 21.59
C ASP A 555 -24.18 17.25 20.85
N GLY A 556 -24.29 16.21 20.02
CA GLY A 556 -25.52 15.93 19.27
C GLY A 556 -25.79 17.00 18.21
N GLY A 557 -25.36 16.75 16.98
CA GLY A 557 -25.64 17.63 15.86
C GLY A 557 -25.14 17.08 14.54
N SER A 558 -25.58 17.69 13.46
CA SER A 558 -25.16 17.38 12.10
C SER A 558 -25.02 18.65 11.28
N THR A 559 -24.18 18.60 10.25
CA THR A 559 -24.06 19.63 9.22
C THR A 559 -23.49 19.01 7.95
N VAL A 560 -23.53 19.73 6.84
CA VAL A 560 -22.88 19.33 5.58
C VAL A 560 -21.85 20.39 5.26
N ILE A 561 -20.59 19.99 5.11
CA ILE A 561 -19.57 20.86 4.54
C ILE A 561 -19.73 20.82 3.03
N THR A 562 -20.09 21.96 2.44
CA THR A 562 -20.08 22.14 0.98
C THR A 562 -18.76 22.77 0.58
N ALA A 563 -17.88 21.98 -0.06
CA ALA A 563 -16.64 22.48 -0.64
C ALA A 563 -16.86 22.86 -2.10
N THR A 564 -16.44 24.07 -2.48
CA THR A 564 -16.56 24.59 -3.86
C THR A 564 -15.19 24.96 -4.41
N VAL A 565 -14.86 24.46 -5.61
CA VAL A 565 -13.64 24.79 -6.37
C VAL A 565 -13.98 25.04 -7.84
N SER A 566 -13.68 26.23 -8.35
CA SER A 566 -13.94 26.61 -9.75
C SER A 566 -15.36 26.25 -10.24
N GLY A 567 -16.37 26.37 -9.37
CA GLY A 567 -17.77 26.05 -9.65
C GLY A 567 -18.18 24.57 -9.44
N HIS A 568 -17.23 23.66 -9.25
CA HIS A 568 -17.49 22.27 -8.87
C HIS A 568 -17.74 22.19 -7.37
N LYS A 569 -18.67 21.31 -6.96
CA LYS A 569 -19.06 21.14 -5.56
C LYS A 569 -18.95 19.70 -5.11
N THR A 570 -18.49 19.50 -3.89
CA THR A 570 -18.65 18.24 -3.14
C THR A 570 -19.21 18.51 -1.76
N TYR A 571 -19.85 17.48 -1.21
CA TYR A 571 -20.62 17.55 0.02
C TYR A 571 -20.08 16.51 0.99
N LEU A 572 -19.64 16.96 2.15
CA LEU A 572 -19.10 16.12 3.20
C LEU A 572 -20.04 16.18 4.42
N PRO A 573 -20.90 15.17 4.61
CA PRO A 573 -21.74 15.05 5.80
C PRO A 573 -20.89 14.94 7.06
N VAL A 574 -21.25 15.70 8.09
CA VAL A 574 -20.60 15.66 9.40
C VAL A 574 -21.65 15.42 10.47
N THR A 575 -21.39 14.44 11.32
CA THR A 575 -22.28 14.08 12.45
C THR A 575 -21.49 14.08 13.75
N ILE A 576 -22.09 14.55 14.84
CA ILE A 576 -21.48 14.61 16.17
C ILE A 576 -22.25 13.72 17.14
N GLY A 577 -21.55 12.71 17.66
CA GLY A 577 -22.09 11.71 18.57
C GLY A 577 -22.98 10.68 17.87
N LEU A 578 -23.29 9.61 18.60
CA LEU A 578 -24.22 8.57 18.19
C LEU A 578 -25.30 8.41 19.25
N SER A 579 -26.52 8.09 18.81
CA SER A 579 -27.61 7.69 19.70
C SER A 579 -27.86 6.18 19.56
N GLU A 580 -28.08 5.52 20.69
CA GLU A 580 -28.41 4.10 20.71
C GLU A 580 -29.92 3.91 20.49
N LYS A 581 -30.28 3.00 19.58
CA LYS A 581 -31.66 2.60 19.29
C LYS A 581 -31.78 1.09 19.47
N LYS A 582 -32.73 0.66 20.30
CA LYS A 582 -33.03 -0.76 20.48
C LYS A 582 -33.76 -1.30 19.24
N VAL A 583 -33.29 -2.44 18.73
CA VAL A 583 -33.87 -3.16 17.57
C VAL A 583 -34.60 -4.42 18.03
N SER A 584 -34.04 -5.18 18.97
CA SER A 584 -34.68 -6.36 19.55
C SER A 584 -34.20 -6.59 20.97
N ASP A 585 -35.10 -7.00 21.85
CA ASP A 585 -34.83 -7.45 23.22
C ASP A 585 -34.70 -8.98 23.32
N PHE A 586 -34.97 -9.72 22.23
CA PHE A 586 -34.94 -11.18 22.19
C PHE A 586 -35.87 -11.89 23.21
N GLU A 587 -36.96 -11.23 23.61
CA GLU A 587 -37.87 -11.75 24.65
C GLU A 587 -38.74 -12.96 24.19
N SER A 588 -38.75 -13.28 22.89
CA SER A 588 -39.43 -14.46 22.36
C SER A 588 -38.79 -14.98 21.07
N THR A 589 -39.08 -16.24 20.72
CA THR A 589 -38.70 -16.84 19.42
C THR A 589 -39.52 -16.28 18.25
N ALA A 590 -40.58 -15.50 18.48
CA ALA A 590 -41.40 -14.95 17.42
C ALA A 590 -40.57 -14.00 16.53
N GLY A 591 -40.66 -14.17 15.21
CA GLY A 591 -39.86 -13.42 14.24
C GLY A 591 -38.45 -13.96 14.02
N TRP A 592 -38.08 -15.08 14.66
CA TRP A 592 -36.79 -15.73 14.52
C TRP A 592 -36.93 -17.20 14.11
N SER A 593 -36.00 -17.67 13.29
CA SER A 593 -35.94 -19.06 12.82
C SER A 593 -34.50 -19.57 12.83
N PHE A 594 -34.35 -20.88 13.00
CA PHE A 594 -33.05 -21.55 12.87
C PHE A 594 -32.84 -22.00 11.43
N THR A 595 -31.71 -21.61 10.83
CA THR A 595 -31.23 -22.17 9.56
C THR A 595 -29.76 -22.56 9.69
N LYS A 596 -29.22 -23.34 8.75
CA LYS A 596 -27.89 -23.96 8.91
C LYS A 596 -27.14 -24.18 7.60
N TYR A 597 -25.81 -24.26 7.69
CA TYR A 597 -24.94 -24.66 6.59
C TYR A 597 -23.70 -25.42 7.10
N PRO A 598 -23.29 -26.54 6.48
CA PRO A 598 -24.03 -27.32 5.50
C PRO A 598 -25.28 -27.96 6.14
N ALA A 599 -26.09 -28.67 5.34
CA ALA A 599 -27.30 -29.34 5.83
C ALA A 599 -27.07 -30.31 7.01
N ALA A 600 -25.83 -30.80 7.18
CA ALA A 600 -25.42 -31.70 8.25
C ALA A 600 -25.28 -31.03 9.63
N VAL A 601 -25.10 -29.71 9.71
CA VAL A 601 -25.08 -28.98 11.00
C VAL A 601 -26.43 -29.17 11.67
N ASP A 602 -26.46 -29.37 12.99
CA ASP A 602 -27.71 -29.42 13.76
C ASP A 602 -27.80 -28.27 14.75
N GLY A 603 -29.01 -28.00 15.24
CA GLY A 603 -29.24 -26.89 16.17
C GLY A 603 -30.72 -26.57 16.41
N SER A 604 -30.96 -25.66 17.33
CA SER A 604 -32.29 -25.22 17.73
C SER A 604 -32.24 -23.80 18.30
N ILE A 605 -33.41 -23.19 18.44
CA ILE A 605 -33.56 -21.92 19.15
C ILE A 605 -34.61 -22.07 20.26
N GLU A 606 -34.37 -21.42 21.40
CA GLU A 606 -35.28 -21.41 22.54
C GLU A 606 -35.12 -20.14 23.36
N THR A 607 -36.19 -19.73 24.03
CA THR A 607 -36.16 -18.59 24.96
C THR A 607 -35.67 -19.06 26.33
N VAL A 608 -34.68 -18.35 26.90
CA VAL A 608 -34.07 -18.65 28.19
C VAL A 608 -33.90 -17.37 29.02
N GLN A 609 -33.40 -17.50 30.24
CA GLN A 609 -33.04 -16.34 31.06
C GLN A 609 -31.93 -15.51 30.39
N GLY A 610 -32.26 -14.28 30.03
CA GLY A 610 -31.34 -13.31 29.42
C GLY A 610 -30.54 -12.52 30.44
N LYS A 611 -29.77 -11.55 29.95
CA LYS A 611 -29.04 -10.55 30.75
C LYS A 611 -30.04 -9.62 31.44
N ASN A 612 -31.07 -9.18 30.72
CA ASN A 612 -32.08 -8.22 31.16
C ASN A 612 -33.50 -8.70 30.81
N GLY A 613 -33.98 -9.78 31.44
CA GLY A 613 -35.29 -10.36 31.12
C GLY A 613 -35.13 -11.75 30.53
N GLN A 614 -35.85 -12.07 29.47
CA GLN A 614 -35.57 -13.25 28.67
C GLN A 614 -34.48 -12.94 27.63
N GLY A 615 -33.91 -13.97 27.02
CA GLY A 615 -33.00 -13.87 25.90
C GLY A 615 -33.18 -15.07 24.97
N LEU A 616 -32.59 -14.99 23.78
CA LEU A 616 -32.75 -16.02 22.76
C LEU A 616 -31.48 -16.87 22.67
N GLN A 617 -31.59 -18.15 23.04
CA GLN A 617 -30.51 -19.11 22.94
C GLN A 617 -30.53 -19.78 21.56
N LEU A 618 -29.36 -19.82 20.93
CA LEU A 618 -29.06 -20.61 19.75
C LEU A 618 -28.17 -21.78 20.13
N ASN A 619 -28.71 -22.99 20.04
CA ASN A 619 -27.97 -24.24 20.19
C ASN A 619 -27.43 -24.68 18.82
N TYR A 620 -26.19 -25.18 18.78
CA TYR A 620 -25.57 -25.62 17.53
C TYR A 620 -24.62 -26.81 17.74
N ASP A 621 -24.51 -27.65 16.72
CA ASP A 621 -23.58 -28.77 16.66
C ASP A 621 -22.72 -28.69 15.39
N PHE A 622 -21.43 -28.39 15.59
CA PHE A 622 -20.42 -28.33 14.54
C PHE A 622 -19.53 -29.58 14.48
N SER A 623 -19.86 -30.64 15.23
CA SER A 623 -19.15 -31.93 15.22
C SER A 623 -19.55 -32.85 14.05
N THR A 624 -20.58 -32.47 13.29
CA THR A 624 -21.22 -33.32 12.28
C THR A 624 -20.63 -33.18 10.88
N SER A 625 -19.69 -32.25 10.67
CA SER A 625 -19.06 -32.00 9.37
C SER A 625 -17.67 -31.37 9.51
N THR A 626 -16.80 -31.62 8.53
CA THR A 626 -15.46 -30.99 8.42
C THR A 626 -15.43 -29.81 7.44
N ALA A 627 -16.57 -29.48 6.81
CA ALA A 627 -16.71 -28.27 5.97
C ALA A 627 -16.68 -26.99 6.84
N THR A 628 -16.95 -25.82 6.26
CA THR A 628 -17.30 -24.63 7.06
C THR A 628 -18.72 -24.79 7.61
N ARG A 629 -18.91 -24.66 8.93
CA ARG A 629 -20.19 -24.89 9.63
C ARG A 629 -20.71 -23.59 10.18
N ALA A 630 -21.97 -23.28 9.94
CA ALA A 630 -22.65 -22.09 10.44
C ALA A 630 -24.06 -22.44 10.92
N ALA A 631 -24.42 -21.90 12.08
CA ALA A 631 -25.74 -22.00 12.68
C ALA A 631 -26.35 -20.60 12.70
N TYR A 632 -27.44 -20.38 11.97
CA TYR A 632 -28.00 -19.06 11.77
C TYR A 632 -29.24 -18.86 12.62
N LEU A 633 -29.19 -17.82 13.45
CA LEU A 633 -30.36 -17.16 13.99
C LEU A 633 -30.87 -16.17 12.93
N GLN A 634 -31.91 -16.55 12.19
CA GLN A 634 -32.44 -15.80 11.05
C GLN A 634 -33.70 -15.01 11.44
N ALA A 635 -33.72 -13.73 11.12
CA ALA A 635 -34.91 -12.88 11.23
C ALA A 635 -35.90 -13.19 10.09
N ASP A 636 -37.15 -13.43 10.42
CA ASP A 636 -38.24 -13.67 9.46
C ASP A 636 -39.57 -13.02 9.92
N PRO A 637 -40.03 -11.91 9.30
CA PRO A 637 -39.34 -11.19 8.22
C PRO A 637 -38.04 -10.52 8.69
N MET A 638 -37.18 -10.11 7.75
CA MET A 638 -35.96 -9.35 8.07
C MET A 638 -36.31 -8.09 8.89
N LEU A 639 -35.53 -7.80 9.94
CA LEU A 639 -35.79 -6.67 10.83
C LEU A 639 -35.25 -5.39 10.22
N GLU A 640 -36.09 -4.37 10.05
CA GLU A 640 -35.63 -3.06 9.60
C GLU A 640 -34.78 -2.37 10.67
N LEU A 641 -33.63 -1.85 10.26
CA LEU A 641 -32.71 -1.13 11.13
C LEU A 641 -33.05 0.38 11.08
N PRO A 642 -33.25 1.03 12.23
CA PRO A 642 -33.65 2.44 12.24
C PRO A 642 -32.48 3.35 11.82
N GLY A 643 -32.76 4.30 10.93
CA GLY A 643 -31.81 5.34 10.51
C GLY A 643 -30.55 4.83 9.78
N GLU A 644 -29.56 5.71 9.62
CA GLU A 644 -28.27 5.37 9.00
C GLU A 644 -27.31 4.72 10.02
N VAL A 645 -27.54 3.44 10.31
CA VAL A 645 -26.81 2.68 11.33
C VAL A 645 -25.30 2.68 11.11
N GLN A 646 -24.54 3.10 12.12
CA GLN A 646 -23.08 3.08 12.11
C GLN A 646 -22.47 1.89 12.79
N LYS A 647 -23.14 1.41 13.82
CA LYS A 647 -22.69 0.24 14.56
C LYS A 647 -23.89 -0.60 14.94
N ILE A 648 -23.72 -1.91 14.88
CA ILE A 648 -24.70 -2.89 15.35
C ILE A 648 -24.07 -3.66 16.50
N GLY A 649 -24.73 -3.72 17.64
CA GLY A 649 -24.20 -4.36 18.83
C GLY A 649 -25.26 -5.08 19.64
N LEU A 650 -24.83 -6.04 20.44
CA LEU A 650 -25.69 -6.86 21.28
C LEU A 650 -24.90 -7.50 22.41
N TRP A 651 -25.61 -7.93 23.44
CA TRP A 651 -25.05 -8.75 24.51
C TRP A 651 -25.06 -10.23 24.11
N VAL A 652 -23.93 -10.90 24.36
CA VAL A 652 -23.76 -12.32 24.06
C VAL A 652 -23.24 -13.04 25.29
N HIS A 653 -23.99 -14.06 25.73
CA HIS A 653 -23.50 -15.03 26.69
C HIS A 653 -22.69 -16.09 25.95
N GLY A 654 -21.36 -16.04 26.10
CA GLY A 654 -20.45 -16.96 25.41
C GLY A 654 -20.37 -18.34 26.08
N ASP A 655 -20.11 -19.37 25.28
CA ASP A 655 -19.80 -20.73 25.74
C ASP A 655 -18.29 -21.00 25.88
N GLY A 656 -17.45 -20.13 25.30
CA GLY A 656 -15.99 -20.21 25.32
C GLY A 656 -15.40 -21.17 24.28
N ASN A 657 -16.20 -21.66 23.33
CA ASN A 657 -15.74 -22.62 22.32
C ASN A 657 -14.97 -21.97 21.16
N GLY A 658 -14.97 -20.64 21.05
CA GLY A 658 -14.14 -19.90 20.10
C GLY A 658 -14.75 -19.69 18.71
N ALA A 659 -16.04 -19.96 18.52
CA ALA A 659 -16.72 -19.74 17.24
C ALA A 659 -16.58 -18.28 16.75
N TRP A 660 -16.47 -18.06 15.45
CA TRP A 660 -16.47 -16.71 14.87
C TRP A 660 -17.92 -16.19 14.81
N LEU A 661 -18.24 -15.12 15.53
CA LEU A 661 -19.59 -14.55 15.57
C LEU A 661 -19.75 -13.42 14.55
N ARG A 662 -20.77 -13.53 13.71
CA ARG A 662 -21.02 -12.64 12.57
C ARG A 662 -22.50 -12.27 12.46
N THR A 663 -22.79 -11.22 11.69
CA THR A 663 -24.13 -10.81 11.31
C THR A 663 -24.20 -10.48 9.82
N ILE A 664 -25.38 -10.62 9.20
CA ILE A 664 -25.64 -10.21 7.82
C ILE A 664 -26.75 -9.17 7.82
N ILE A 665 -26.46 -7.99 7.27
CA ILE A 665 -27.45 -6.98 6.95
C ILE A 665 -27.67 -6.91 5.44
N LYS A 666 -28.84 -6.47 5.02
CA LYS A 666 -29.16 -6.14 3.63
C LYS A 666 -29.50 -4.67 3.51
N ASP A 667 -28.94 -4.00 2.52
CA ASP A 667 -29.27 -2.60 2.26
C ASP A 667 -30.61 -2.46 1.49
N ALA A 668 -31.00 -1.21 1.20
CA ALA A 668 -32.22 -0.90 0.45
C ALA A 668 -32.19 -1.43 -1.00
N ALA A 669 -31.02 -1.74 -1.54
CA ALA A 669 -30.83 -2.38 -2.83
C ALA A 669 -30.74 -3.93 -2.73
N ASN A 670 -30.99 -4.49 -1.55
CA ASN A 670 -30.90 -5.92 -1.23
C ASN A 670 -29.47 -6.50 -1.30
N THR A 671 -28.45 -5.65 -1.34
CA THR A 671 -27.03 -6.02 -1.25
C THR A 671 -26.72 -6.52 0.16
N SER A 672 -26.02 -7.64 0.28
CA SER A 672 -25.73 -8.26 1.59
C SER A 672 -24.34 -7.85 2.11
N TYR A 673 -24.28 -7.43 3.37
CA TYR A 673 -23.04 -7.07 4.06
C TYR A 673 -22.85 -8.00 5.26
N THR A 674 -21.72 -8.70 5.31
CA THR A 674 -21.40 -9.58 6.43
C THR A 674 -20.44 -8.88 7.38
N LEU A 675 -20.87 -8.66 8.61
CA LEU A 675 -20.11 -7.93 9.64
C LEU A 675 -19.63 -8.89 10.72
N THR A 676 -18.39 -8.70 11.18
CA THR A 676 -17.83 -9.47 12.31
C THR A 676 -18.19 -8.79 13.62
N LEU A 677 -18.95 -9.48 14.46
CA LEU A 677 -19.27 -9.02 15.82
C LEU A 677 -18.16 -9.40 16.82
N ALA A 678 -17.62 -10.62 16.69
CA ALA A 678 -16.46 -11.06 17.45
C ALA A 678 -15.70 -12.15 16.70
N SER A 679 -14.39 -11.97 16.48
CA SER A 679 -13.56 -12.92 15.72
C SER A 679 -13.47 -14.31 16.36
N LYS A 680 -13.64 -14.41 17.68
CA LYS A 680 -13.75 -15.66 18.45
C LYS A 680 -14.61 -15.43 19.69
N VAL A 681 -15.54 -16.33 19.98
CA VAL A 681 -16.28 -16.38 21.25
C VAL A 681 -15.53 -17.26 22.25
N ASP A 682 -14.41 -16.77 22.77
CA ASP A 682 -13.51 -17.48 23.69
C ASP A 682 -13.78 -17.17 25.18
N TRP A 683 -14.84 -16.42 25.46
CA TRP A 683 -15.28 -16.08 26.80
C TRP A 683 -16.48 -16.92 27.24
N LYS A 684 -16.63 -17.05 28.55
CA LYS A 684 -17.86 -17.54 29.20
C LYS A 684 -18.57 -16.39 29.89
N GLY A 685 -19.90 -16.37 29.85
CA GLY A 685 -20.69 -15.28 30.44
C GLY A 685 -20.99 -14.14 29.46
N TRP A 686 -21.59 -13.07 29.98
CA TRP A 686 -22.05 -11.92 29.18
C TRP A 686 -20.92 -10.98 28.75
N LYS A 687 -20.84 -10.70 27.46
CA LYS A 687 -19.98 -9.67 26.87
C LYS A 687 -20.76 -8.89 25.81
N TYR A 688 -20.61 -7.57 25.79
CA TYR A 688 -21.15 -6.76 24.71
C TYR A 688 -20.21 -6.83 23.51
N VAL A 689 -20.76 -7.10 22.33
CA VAL A 689 -20.03 -7.16 21.08
C VAL A 689 -20.67 -6.21 20.08
N GLU A 690 -19.88 -5.62 19.21
CA GLU A 690 -20.33 -4.56 18.31
C GLU A 690 -19.52 -4.62 17.00
N ALA A 691 -20.17 -4.32 15.89
CA ALA A 691 -19.57 -4.26 14.56
C ALA A 691 -19.88 -2.91 13.92
N THR A 692 -18.88 -2.31 13.25
CA THR A 692 -19.05 -1.13 12.43
C THR A 692 -19.70 -1.50 11.10
N VAL A 693 -20.69 -0.71 10.67
CA VAL A 693 -21.29 -0.81 9.35
C VAL A 693 -20.39 -0.07 8.36
N PRO A 694 -19.97 -0.69 7.25
CA PRO A 694 -19.12 -0.03 6.27
C PRO A 694 -19.83 1.15 5.62
N GLU A 695 -19.06 2.14 5.17
CA GLU A 695 -19.59 3.22 4.33
C GLU A 695 -20.22 2.66 3.04
N GLY A 696 -21.12 3.41 2.41
CA GLY A 696 -21.77 3.00 1.15
C GLY A 696 -23.01 2.10 1.30
N VAL A 697 -23.36 1.66 2.51
CA VAL A 697 -24.63 0.96 2.77
C VAL A 697 -25.81 1.89 2.49
N ARG A 698 -26.79 1.41 1.70
CA ARG A 698 -28.02 2.14 1.36
C ARG A 698 -29.13 1.88 2.40
N TYR A 699 -29.76 2.92 2.93
CA TYR A 699 -30.84 2.77 3.93
C TYR A 699 -32.25 2.93 3.32
N PRO A 700 -33.30 2.32 3.91
CA PRO A 700 -33.30 1.54 5.14
C PRO A 700 -32.63 0.17 4.96
N ALA A 701 -31.70 -0.15 5.86
CA ALA A 701 -31.06 -1.46 5.92
C ALA A 701 -31.88 -2.42 6.79
N LYS A 702 -31.71 -3.72 6.58
CA LYS A 702 -32.43 -4.76 7.31
C LYS A 702 -31.47 -5.82 7.84
N LEU A 703 -31.63 -6.22 9.09
CA LEU A 703 -30.93 -7.36 9.66
C LEU A 703 -31.55 -8.65 9.13
N TRP A 704 -30.70 -9.54 8.60
CA TRP A 704 -31.12 -10.84 8.12
C TRP A 704 -30.73 -11.97 9.07
N ARG A 705 -29.46 -12.04 9.51
CA ARG A 705 -28.95 -13.18 10.31
C ARG A 705 -27.90 -12.78 11.32
N ILE A 706 -27.89 -13.45 12.47
CA ILE A 706 -26.79 -13.47 13.45
C ILE A 706 -26.34 -14.93 13.57
N TYR A 707 -25.03 -15.20 13.55
CA TYR A 707 -24.56 -16.58 13.50
C TYR A 707 -23.13 -16.79 13.99
N PRO A 708 -22.86 -17.85 14.80
CA PRO A 708 -21.54 -18.45 14.88
C PRO A 708 -21.20 -19.21 13.60
N VAL A 709 -19.94 -19.14 13.19
CA VAL A 709 -19.34 -19.95 12.12
C VAL A 709 -18.00 -20.52 12.56
N GLU A 710 -17.74 -21.77 12.18
CA GLU A 710 -16.45 -22.44 12.37
C GLU A 710 -15.94 -22.92 11.00
N ALA A 711 -14.77 -22.42 10.61
CA ALA A 711 -14.12 -22.75 9.34
C ALA A 711 -12.98 -23.77 9.53
N ASN A 712 -12.47 -23.93 10.75
CA ASN A 712 -11.42 -24.90 11.06
C ASN A 712 -12.02 -26.31 11.10
N LYS A 713 -11.60 -27.16 10.15
CA LYS A 713 -12.02 -28.56 10.07
C LYS A 713 -11.67 -29.38 11.32
N ASN A 714 -10.65 -28.98 12.08
CA ASN A 714 -10.18 -29.70 13.26
C ASN A 714 -10.95 -29.35 14.54
N ALA A 715 -11.75 -28.27 14.55
CA ALA A 715 -12.48 -27.81 15.73
C ALA A 715 -13.90 -28.39 15.76
N GLN A 716 -14.07 -29.58 16.34
CA GLN A 716 -15.34 -30.32 16.34
C GLN A 716 -16.00 -30.23 17.72
N TYR A 717 -17.10 -29.50 17.85
CA TYR A 717 -17.78 -29.26 19.13
C TYR A 717 -19.26 -28.88 18.92
N ALA A 718 -20.03 -28.99 19.99
CA ALA A 718 -21.38 -28.43 20.10
C ALA A 718 -21.40 -27.37 21.21
N GLY A 719 -22.29 -26.40 21.09
CA GLY A 719 -22.34 -25.25 22.00
C GLY A 719 -23.67 -24.51 21.98
N SER A 720 -23.74 -23.45 22.76
CA SER A 720 -24.89 -22.56 22.78
C SER A 720 -24.47 -21.12 23.05
N LEU A 721 -25.07 -20.18 22.32
CA LEU A 721 -24.91 -18.75 22.55
C LEU A 721 -26.27 -18.15 22.92
N ILE A 722 -26.30 -17.27 23.92
CA ILE A 722 -27.52 -16.53 24.28
C ILE A 722 -27.35 -15.09 23.85
N PHE A 723 -28.32 -14.57 23.11
CA PHE A 723 -28.35 -13.20 22.61
C PHE A 723 -29.38 -12.36 23.37
N ASP A 724 -29.01 -11.12 23.69
CA ASP A 724 -29.87 -10.16 24.41
C ASP A 724 -29.54 -8.72 23.95
N ASP A 725 -30.51 -7.81 24.05
CA ASP A 725 -30.39 -6.37 23.81
C ASP A 725 -29.65 -6.00 22.50
N LEU A 726 -30.22 -6.38 21.35
CA LEU A 726 -29.77 -5.92 20.04
C LEU A 726 -30.06 -4.42 19.89
N VAL A 727 -29.00 -3.65 19.74
CA VAL A 727 -29.04 -2.21 19.54
C VAL A 727 -28.26 -1.81 18.30
N VAL A 728 -28.61 -0.65 17.76
CA VAL A 728 -27.84 0.02 16.73
C VAL A 728 -27.48 1.43 17.19
N LYS A 729 -26.31 1.91 16.79
CA LYS A 729 -25.89 3.29 17.02
C LYS A 729 -26.06 4.07 15.73
N VAL A 730 -26.89 5.11 15.79
CA VAL A 730 -27.26 5.95 14.65
C VAL A 730 -26.78 7.37 14.91
N PRO A 731 -26.26 8.06 13.90
CA PRO A 731 -25.90 9.46 14.05
C PRO A 731 -27.18 10.31 14.05
N PRO A 732 -27.09 11.58 14.44
CA PRO A 732 -28.12 12.56 14.12
C PRO A 732 -28.38 12.58 12.60
N GLU A 733 -29.64 12.77 12.22
CA GLU A 733 -30.01 12.91 10.80
C GLU A 733 -29.28 14.11 10.18
N VAL A 734 -28.70 13.91 9.00
CA VAL A 734 -28.09 14.98 8.21
C VAL A 734 -29.13 15.50 7.24
N GLU A 735 -29.10 16.81 6.94
CA GLU A 735 -29.90 17.35 5.83
C GLU A 735 -29.62 16.59 4.53
N GLU A 736 -30.64 16.49 3.66
CA GLU A 736 -30.55 15.74 2.41
C GLU A 736 -29.35 16.21 1.58
N VAL A 737 -28.37 15.33 1.42
CA VAL A 737 -27.14 15.62 0.68
C VAL A 737 -27.46 15.54 -0.82
N PRO A 738 -27.18 16.58 -1.61
CA PRO A 738 -27.42 16.53 -3.05
C PRO A 738 -26.68 15.35 -3.68
N LYS A 739 -27.43 14.46 -4.35
CA LYS A 739 -26.83 13.36 -5.12
C LYS A 739 -25.97 13.93 -6.25
N GLN A 740 -24.67 13.63 -6.23
CA GLN A 740 -23.80 13.92 -7.35
C GLN A 740 -24.10 12.93 -8.48
N SER A 741 -24.41 13.45 -9.68
CA SER A 741 -24.57 12.61 -10.87
C SER A 741 -23.20 12.13 -11.33
N GLN A 742 -23.01 10.81 -11.43
CA GLN A 742 -21.82 10.25 -12.07
C GLN A 742 -21.87 10.50 -13.57
N THR A 743 -20.77 11.00 -14.14
CA THR A 743 -20.60 11.13 -15.58
C THR A 743 -20.25 9.76 -16.16
N PRO A 744 -21.00 9.22 -17.13
CA PRO A 744 -20.65 7.97 -17.80
C PRO A 744 -19.24 8.00 -18.40
N ASP A 745 -18.44 6.94 -18.19
CA ASP A 745 -17.12 6.85 -18.85
C ASP A 745 -17.30 6.62 -20.36
N PRO A 746 -16.60 7.38 -21.23
CA PRO A 746 -16.70 7.23 -22.68
C PRO A 746 -16.15 5.90 -23.22
N LEU A 747 -15.52 5.07 -22.39
CA LEU A 747 -15.17 3.70 -22.73
C LEU A 747 -16.41 2.89 -23.11
N ILE A 748 -17.49 3.01 -22.34
CA ILE A 748 -18.73 2.25 -22.55
C ILE A 748 -19.61 3.04 -23.52
N ILE A 749 -19.89 2.43 -24.68
CA ILE A 749 -20.70 3.07 -25.71
C ILE A 749 -22.14 3.23 -25.21
N GLN A 750 -22.69 4.43 -25.44
CA GLN A 750 -24.12 4.77 -25.29
C GLN A 750 -24.64 5.32 -26.61
N ASN A 751 -25.83 4.88 -27.04
CA ASN A 751 -26.49 5.29 -28.29
C ASN A 751 -25.60 5.14 -29.54
N GLY A 752 -24.98 3.97 -29.66
CA GLY A 752 -24.07 3.64 -30.76
C GLY A 752 -23.64 2.18 -30.72
N LYS A 753 -22.83 1.79 -31.71
CA LYS A 753 -22.22 0.46 -31.83
C LYS A 753 -20.72 0.64 -32.10
N ILE A 754 -19.91 -0.37 -31.79
CA ILE A 754 -18.47 -0.38 -32.12
C ILE A 754 -18.30 -0.16 -33.62
N GLN A 755 -17.45 0.80 -33.96
CA GLN A 755 -17.18 1.19 -35.35
C GLN A 755 -16.59 0.02 -36.16
N SER A 756 -16.96 -0.06 -37.44
CA SER A 756 -16.61 -1.19 -38.32
C SER A 756 -15.13 -1.31 -38.67
N ASP A 757 -14.35 -0.24 -38.48
CA ASP A 757 -12.90 -0.20 -38.72
C ASP A 757 -12.07 -0.66 -37.51
N ARG A 758 -12.73 -1.00 -36.39
CA ARG A 758 -12.12 -1.56 -35.18
C ARG A 758 -12.20 -3.08 -35.20
N TRP A 759 -11.12 -3.73 -34.79
CA TRP A 759 -11.13 -5.18 -34.55
C TRP A 759 -11.70 -5.46 -33.15
N LYS A 760 -12.21 -6.68 -32.93
CA LYS A 760 -13.04 -6.97 -31.76
C LYS A 760 -12.53 -8.16 -30.97
N PHE A 761 -12.68 -8.13 -29.65
CA PHE A 761 -12.52 -9.30 -28.79
C PHE A 761 -13.64 -9.33 -27.75
N ALA A 762 -14.03 -10.53 -27.32
CA ALA A 762 -15.05 -10.70 -26.29
C ALA A 762 -14.43 -11.13 -24.96
N VAL A 763 -15.03 -10.71 -23.85
CA VAL A 763 -14.66 -11.12 -22.50
C VAL A 763 -15.88 -11.69 -21.79
N LEU A 764 -15.71 -12.87 -21.20
CA LEU A 764 -16.68 -13.59 -20.40
C LEU A 764 -16.04 -13.93 -19.04
N ALA A 765 -16.75 -13.69 -17.93
CA ALA A 765 -16.27 -14.00 -16.59
C ALA A 765 -17.42 -14.53 -15.71
N ASP A 766 -17.07 -15.18 -14.59
CA ASP A 766 -17.99 -15.50 -13.49
C ASP A 766 -19.25 -16.29 -13.92
N SER A 767 -19.05 -17.29 -14.78
CA SER A 767 -20.13 -18.24 -15.12
C SER A 767 -20.40 -19.20 -13.96
N GLN A 768 -19.33 -19.63 -13.27
CA GLN A 768 -19.33 -20.48 -12.07
C GLN A 768 -20.34 -21.64 -12.13
N PHE A 769 -20.22 -22.50 -13.13
CA PHE A 769 -20.99 -23.76 -13.17
C PHE A 769 -20.20 -24.93 -12.57
N ALA A 770 -20.90 -26.00 -12.19
CA ALA A 770 -20.29 -27.23 -11.70
C ALA A 770 -20.88 -28.45 -12.40
N ALA A 771 -20.06 -29.46 -12.66
CA ALA A 771 -20.45 -30.70 -13.33
C ALA A 771 -21.44 -31.54 -12.54
N LYS A 772 -21.52 -31.34 -11.21
CA LYS A 772 -22.57 -31.93 -10.36
C LYS A 772 -23.99 -31.49 -10.73
N SER A 773 -24.13 -30.36 -11.44
CA SER A 773 -25.40 -29.76 -11.86
C SER A 773 -25.31 -29.32 -13.32
N PRO A 774 -25.19 -30.24 -14.29
CA PRO A 774 -24.90 -29.92 -15.69
C PRO A 774 -26.07 -29.20 -16.40
N ASP A 775 -27.28 -29.30 -15.85
CA ASP A 775 -28.49 -28.60 -16.34
C ASP A 775 -28.82 -27.36 -15.49
N SER A 776 -27.84 -26.78 -14.81
CA SER A 776 -28.05 -25.58 -13.99
C SER A 776 -28.38 -24.34 -14.85
N GLN A 777 -28.90 -23.31 -14.18
CA GLN A 777 -29.09 -22.01 -14.82
C GLN A 777 -27.77 -21.44 -15.33
N GLN A 778 -26.68 -21.59 -14.56
CA GLN A 778 -25.35 -21.13 -14.90
C GLN A 778 -24.86 -21.76 -16.22
N VAL A 779 -25.05 -23.07 -16.42
CA VAL A 779 -24.68 -23.73 -17.69
C VAL A 779 -25.49 -23.19 -18.86
N ARG A 780 -26.82 -22.99 -18.68
CA ARG A 780 -27.67 -22.41 -19.73
C ARG A 780 -27.23 -21.00 -20.12
N MET A 781 -26.90 -20.17 -19.13
CA MET A 781 -26.43 -18.81 -19.34
C MET A 781 -25.07 -18.78 -20.03
N ALA A 782 -24.11 -19.59 -19.56
CA ALA A 782 -22.80 -19.72 -20.20
C ALA A 782 -22.94 -20.09 -21.69
N ARG A 783 -23.76 -21.10 -22.01
CA ARG A 783 -24.02 -21.50 -23.40
C ARG A 783 -24.66 -20.40 -24.24
N GLU A 784 -25.65 -19.71 -23.70
CA GLU A 784 -26.31 -18.59 -24.39
C GLU A 784 -25.32 -17.45 -24.66
N SER A 785 -24.53 -17.05 -23.68
CA SER A 785 -23.47 -16.04 -23.85
C SER A 785 -22.47 -16.44 -24.94
N LEU A 786 -22.00 -17.69 -24.94
CA LEU A 786 -21.09 -18.19 -25.97
C LEU A 786 -21.70 -18.14 -27.38
N ARG A 787 -22.98 -18.50 -27.53
CA ARG A 787 -23.69 -18.39 -28.82
C ARG A 787 -23.80 -16.95 -29.30
N GLN A 788 -24.12 -16.02 -28.40
CA GLN A 788 -24.17 -14.59 -28.70
C GLN A 788 -22.79 -14.05 -29.10
N ILE A 789 -21.73 -14.45 -28.39
CA ILE A 789 -20.35 -14.09 -28.70
C ILE A 789 -19.95 -14.59 -30.09
N VAL A 790 -20.17 -15.88 -30.38
CA VAL A 790 -19.90 -16.49 -31.69
C VAL A 790 -20.64 -15.74 -32.81
N LYS A 791 -21.91 -15.36 -32.58
CA LYS A 791 -22.72 -14.63 -33.56
C LYS A 791 -22.13 -13.27 -33.92
N VAL A 792 -21.54 -12.56 -32.96
CA VAL A 792 -20.89 -11.26 -33.19
C VAL A 792 -19.51 -11.39 -33.86
N ASN A 793 -18.96 -12.62 -33.91
CA ASN A 793 -17.73 -12.97 -34.61
C ASN A 793 -16.53 -12.08 -34.24
N PRO A 794 -16.15 -12.00 -32.95
CA PRO A 794 -14.92 -11.33 -32.53
C PRO A 794 -13.68 -12.10 -33.03
N ASP A 795 -12.53 -11.43 -33.04
CA ASP A 795 -11.24 -12.03 -33.41
C ASP A 795 -10.82 -13.15 -32.43
N PHE A 796 -11.17 -13.03 -31.14
CA PHE A 796 -10.98 -14.06 -30.11
C PHE A 796 -11.89 -13.82 -28.88
N LEU A 797 -12.00 -14.83 -28.02
CA LEU A 797 -12.67 -14.79 -26.72
C LEU A 797 -11.65 -14.95 -25.59
N VAL A 798 -11.79 -14.13 -24.54
CA VAL A 798 -11.12 -14.34 -23.26
C VAL A 798 -12.13 -14.82 -22.22
N ILE A 799 -11.87 -15.98 -21.62
CA ILE A 799 -12.51 -16.42 -20.38
C ILE A 799 -11.66 -15.87 -19.24
N ASN A 800 -12.15 -14.84 -18.55
CA ASN A 800 -11.43 -14.11 -17.51
C ASN A 800 -11.74 -14.66 -16.11
N GLY A 801 -11.43 -15.93 -15.89
CA GLY A 801 -11.61 -16.64 -14.63
C GLY A 801 -13.06 -17.00 -14.29
N ASP A 802 -13.20 -17.88 -13.29
CA ASP A 802 -14.44 -18.33 -12.69
C ASP A 802 -15.47 -18.86 -13.71
N PHE A 803 -15.00 -19.64 -14.68
CA PHE A 803 -15.90 -20.35 -15.59
C PHE A 803 -16.55 -21.53 -14.88
N VAL A 804 -15.76 -22.24 -14.07
CA VAL A 804 -16.20 -23.32 -13.18
C VAL A 804 -16.30 -22.84 -11.73
N ASP A 805 -17.07 -23.53 -10.89
CA ASP A 805 -17.32 -23.15 -9.48
C ASP A 805 -16.44 -23.93 -8.49
N THR A 806 -16.10 -25.19 -8.76
CA THR A 806 -15.51 -26.08 -7.74
C THR A 806 -14.14 -26.68 -8.09
N ALA A 807 -13.61 -26.43 -9.29
CA ALA A 807 -12.31 -26.91 -9.76
C ALA A 807 -12.05 -28.43 -9.64
N TYR A 808 -13.10 -29.24 -9.64
CA TYR A 808 -12.94 -30.68 -9.80
C TYR A 808 -12.67 -31.00 -11.27
N LYS A 809 -12.03 -32.15 -11.51
CA LYS A 809 -11.67 -32.57 -12.87
C LYS A 809 -12.89 -32.59 -13.80
N GLU A 810 -14.02 -33.08 -13.28
CA GLU A 810 -15.29 -33.18 -14.01
C GLU A 810 -15.83 -31.80 -14.42
N ASP A 811 -15.56 -30.75 -13.64
CA ASP A 811 -15.95 -29.38 -13.98
C ASP A 811 -15.22 -28.90 -15.23
N PHE A 812 -13.92 -29.19 -15.34
CA PHE A 812 -13.12 -28.84 -16.52
C PHE A 812 -13.46 -29.69 -17.74
N GLU A 813 -13.80 -30.97 -17.56
CA GLU A 813 -14.33 -31.82 -18.65
C GLU A 813 -15.66 -31.27 -19.20
N LEU A 814 -16.55 -30.78 -18.31
CA LEU A 814 -17.77 -30.10 -18.72
C LEU A 814 -17.49 -28.77 -19.42
N ALA A 815 -16.53 -27.99 -18.91
CA ALA A 815 -16.13 -26.73 -19.53
C ALA A 815 -15.59 -26.93 -20.96
N GLU A 816 -14.69 -27.89 -21.15
CA GLU A 816 -14.17 -28.24 -22.47
C GLU A 816 -15.30 -28.67 -23.43
N LYS A 817 -16.23 -29.49 -22.95
CA LYS A 817 -17.41 -29.89 -23.72
C LYS A 817 -18.25 -28.68 -24.16
N ILE A 818 -18.56 -27.77 -23.24
CA ILE A 818 -19.34 -26.56 -23.53
C ILE A 818 -18.63 -25.69 -24.57
N LEU A 819 -17.33 -25.43 -24.39
CA LEU A 819 -16.53 -24.63 -25.32
C LEU A 819 -16.48 -25.28 -26.71
N LYS A 820 -16.28 -26.59 -26.78
CA LYS A 820 -16.26 -27.32 -28.05
C LYS A 820 -17.61 -27.28 -28.78
N GLU A 821 -18.71 -27.43 -28.06
CA GLU A 821 -20.06 -27.48 -28.65
C GLU A 821 -20.52 -26.10 -29.14
N GLU A 822 -20.34 -25.05 -28.33
CA GLU A 822 -20.87 -23.72 -28.65
C GLU A 822 -19.89 -22.90 -29.51
N VAL A 823 -18.59 -22.96 -29.18
CA VAL A 823 -17.53 -22.20 -29.85
C VAL A 823 -16.88 -23.02 -30.96
N GLY A 824 -16.34 -24.21 -30.63
CA GLY A 824 -15.58 -25.04 -31.57
C GLY A 824 -14.40 -24.29 -32.18
N ASP A 825 -14.12 -24.51 -33.47
CA ASP A 825 -13.01 -23.86 -34.18
C ASP A 825 -13.36 -22.47 -34.75
N LYS A 826 -14.52 -21.89 -34.36
CA LYS A 826 -15.01 -20.63 -34.93
C LYS A 826 -14.19 -19.41 -34.48
N LEU A 827 -13.65 -19.44 -33.26
CA LEU A 827 -12.78 -18.40 -32.72
C LEU A 827 -11.77 -18.96 -31.70
N PRO A 828 -10.55 -18.40 -31.60
CA PRO A 828 -9.61 -18.71 -30.54
C PRO A 828 -10.16 -18.36 -29.16
N VAL A 829 -9.90 -19.22 -28.18
CA VAL A 829 -10.26 -19.01 -26.76
C VAL A 829 -8.99 -18.95 -25.91
N TYR A 830 -8.85 -17.86 -25.16
CA TYR A 830 -7.82 -17.70 -24.14
C TYR A 830 -8.47 -17.79 -22.77
N TYR A 831 -8.08 -18.77 -21.95
CA TYR A 831 -8.66 -18.99 -20.63
C TYR A 831 -7.59 -18.78 -19.56
N ILE A 832 -7.79 -17.76 -18.71
CA ILE A 832 -7.01 -17.55 -17.49
C ILE A 832 -7.85 -17.89 -16.25
N PRO A 833 -7.23 -18.43 -15.18
CA PRO A 833 -7.95 -18.89 -14.01
C PRO A 833 -8.34 -17.73 -13.07
N GLY A 834 -9.50 -17.86 -12.45
CA GLY A 834 -9.93 -17.14 -11.26
C GLY A 834 -9.74 -17.99 -10.00
N ASN A 835 -10.23 -17.53 -8.85
CA ASN A 835 -10.07 -18.26 -7.59
C ASN A 835 -10.90 -19.55 -7.55
N HIS A 836 -11.98 -19.64 -8.33
CA HIS A 836 -12.78 -20.86 -8.41
C HIS A 836 -12.13 -21.97 -9.24
N GLU A 837 -11.15 -21.67 -10.09
CA GLU A 837 -10.35 -22.68 -10.81
C GLU A 837 -9.32 -23.43 -9.93
N ARG A 838 -9.13 -23.00 -8.67
CA ARG A 838 -8.26 -23.70 -7.70
C ARG A 838 -8.98 -24.18 -6.43
N MET A 839 -10.24 -23.81 -6.23
CA MET A 839 -10.98 -24.00 -4.97
C MET A 839 -11.00 -25.46 -4.47
N GLY A 840 -11.13 -26.44 -5.36
CA GLY A 840 -11.27 -27.85 -4.99
C GLY A 840 -10.00 -28.51 -4.45
N THR A 841 -8.81 -28.04 -4.84
CA THR A 841 -7.52 -28.67 -4.47
C THR A 841 -6.52 -27.70 -3.84
N ASP A 842 -6.88 -26.42 -3.68
CA ASP A 842 -5.99 -25.31 -3.35
C ASP A 842 -4.82 -25.11 -4.33
N THR A 843 -4.83 -25.79 -5.48
CA THR A 843 -3.82 -25.72 -6.55
C THR A 843 -4.49 -25.56 -7.92
N LEU A 844 -3.71 -25.16 -8.94
CA LEU A 844 -4.17 -25.12 -10.33
C LEU A 844 -3.91 -26.41 -11.10
N ASP A 845 -3.53 -27.51 -10.44
CA ASP A 845 -3.10 -28.74 -11.13
C ASP A 845 -4.18 -29.28 -12.07
N ASN A 846 -5.44 -29.33 -11.63
CA ASN A 846 -6.57 -29.77 -12.46
C ASN A 846 -6.79 -28.87 -13.68
N PHE A 847 -6.64 -27.55 -13.52
CA PHE A 847 -6.75 -26.58 -14.60
C PHE A 847 -5.61 -26.76 -15.61
N LEU A 848 -4.37 -26.82 -15.13
CA LEU A 848 -3.16 -26.92 -15.98
C LEU A 848 -3.07 -28.27 -16.69
N ASN A 849 -3.63 -29.34 -16.13
CA ASN A 849 -3.73 -30.63 -16.80
C ASN A 849 -4.62 -30.59 -18.06
N VAL A 850 -5.56 -29.64 -18.16
CA VAL A 850 -6.47 -29.50 -19.30
C VAL A 850 -6.01 -28.41 -20.27
N TYR A 851 -5.62 -27.23 -19.75
CA TYR A 851 -5.36 -26.06 -20.59
C TYR A 851 -3.86 -25.73 -20.80
N GLU A 852 -2.95 -26.41 -20.10
CA GLU A 852 -1.47 -26.26 -20.14
C GLU A 852 -0.91 -24.87 -19.74
N LYS A 853 -1.68 -23.80 -19.95
CA LYS A 853 -1.30 -22.40 -19.73
C LYS A 853 -2.36 -21.69 -18.89
N ASN A 854 -1.91 -20.90 -17.94
CA ASN A 854 -2.72 -20.03 -17.09
C ASN A 854 -2.49 -18.53 -17.33
N ARG A 855 -1.63 -18.19 -18.29
CA ARG A 855 -1.23 -16.82 -18.64
C ARG A 855 -0.74 -16.74 -20.07
N TYR A 856 -0.87 -15.57 -20.68
CA TYR A 856 -0.59 -15.36 -22.10
C TYR A 856 0.02 -13.97 -22.34
N THR A 857 0.93 -13.89 -23.32
CA THR A 857 1.42 -12.61 -23.85
C THR A 857 1.56 -12.76 -25.36
N PHE A 858 0.86 -11.92 -26.13
CA PHE A 858 0.89 -11.96 -27.59
C PHE A 858 0.47 -10.61 -28.18
N ASP A 859 0.89 -10.35 -29.41
CA ASP A 859 0.48 -9.15 -30.14
C ASP A 859 -0.63 -9.47 -31.14
N HIS A 860 -1.65 -8.63 -31.17
CA HIS A 860 -2.75 -8.71 -32.12
C HIS A 860 -3.04 -7.34 -32.73
N LYS A 861 -2.84 -7.21 -34.04
CA LYS A 861 -3.13 -5.98 -34.81
C LYS A 861 -2.61 -4.69 -34.16
N GLY A 862 -1.36 -4.71 -33.71
CA GLY A 862 -0.68 -3.57 -33.06
C GLY A 862 -1.00 -3.39 -31.58
N THR A 863 -1.69 -4.35 -30.94
CA THR A 863 -2.00 -4.32 -29.51
C THR A 863 -1.32 -5.48 -28.80
N ARG A 864 -0.56 -5.20 -27.74
CA ARG A 864 -0.01 -6.25 -26.88
C ARG A 864 -1.05 -6.67 -25.85
N ILE A 865 -1.43 -7.93 -25.87
CA ILE A 865 -2.35 -8.55 -24.92
C ILE A 865 -1.53 -9.27 -23.86
N ILE A 866 -1.77 -8.97 -22.58
CA ILE A 866 -1.12 -9.58 -21.43
C ILE A 866 -2.21 -10.13 -20.50
N LEU A 867 -2.30 -11.44 -20.39
CA LEU A 867 -3.28 -12.13 -19.55
C LEU A 867 -2.55 -12.75 -18.35
N LEU A 868 -2.93 -12.34 -17.14
CA LEU A 868 -2.25 -12.66 -15.88
C LEU A 868 -3.05 -13.66 -15.06
N ASP A 869 -2.35 -14.38 -14.19
CA ASP A 869 -2.94 -15.29 -13.20
C ASP A 869 -3.01 -14.59 -11.84
N SER A 870 -4.22 -14.26 -11.41
CA SER A 870 -4.51 -13.76 -10.08
C SER A 870 -5.35 -14.73 -9.25
N SER A 871 -5.42 -16.01 -9.62
CA SER A 871 -6.29 -17.01 -8.98
C SER A 871 -6.09 -17.17 -7.47
N ALA A 872 -4.92 -16.84 -6.93
CA ALA A 872 -4.66 -16.82 -5.50
C ALA A 872 -5.02 -15.51 -4.78
N GLY A 873 -5.70 -14.59 -5.47
CA GLY A 873 -6.00 -13.24 -4.99
C GLY A 873 -4.76 -12.34 -4.88
N SER A 874 -3.62 -12.75 -5.42
CA SER A 874 -2.36 -11.99 -5.47
C SER A 874 -1.52 -12.51 -6.64
N TYR A 875 -0.81 -11.64 -7.34
CA TYR A 875 0.12 -12.05 -8.39
C TYR A 875 1.34 -12.75 -7.81
N ARG A 876 1.83 -12.29 -6.65
CA ARG A 876 2.96 -12.91 -5.93
C ARG A 876 2.66 -14.35 -5.54
N THR A 877 1.52 -14.60 -4.91
CA THR A 877 1.16 -15.95 -4.42
C THR A 877 0.66 -16.87 -5.54
N SER A 878 0.12 -16.32 -6.63
CA SER A 878 -0.22 -17.10 -7.83
C SER A 878 1.06 -17.52 -8.57
N ASN A 879 1.89 -16.54 -8.95
CA ASN A 879 3.21 -16.76 -9.56
C ASN A 879 4.01 -15.44 -9.65
N PHE A 880 4.98 -15.21 -8.77
CA PHE A 880 5.76 -13.96 -8.77
C PHE A 880 6.51 -13.66 -10.08
N GLU A 881 6.94 -14.68 -10.83
CA GLU A 881 7.66 -14.49 -12.11
C GLU A 881 6.82 -13.72 -13.15
N GLN A 882 5.50 -13.78 -13.03
CA GLN A 882 4.61 -13.05 -13.94
C GLN A 882 4.74 -11.53 -13.80
N LEU A 883 5.05 -11.02 -12.60
CA LEU A 883 5.24 -9.58 -12.39
C LEU A 883 6.49 -9.07 -13.10
N ILE A 884 7.55 -9.88 -13.08
CA ILE A 884 8.79 -9.57 -13.81
C ILE A 884 8.53 -9.58 -15.31
N HIS A 885 7.81 -10.58 -15.80
CA HIS A 885 7.44 -10.66 -17.22
C HIS A 885 6.49 -9.53 -17.65
N LEU A 886 5.52 -9.16 -16.80
CA LEU A 886 4.61 -8.05 -17.05
C LEU A 886 5.40 -6.75 -17.26
N LYS A 887 6.24 -6.39 -16.29
CA LYS A 887 7.04 -5.17 -16.36
C LYS A 887 7.91 -5.14 -17.62
N LYS A 888 8.66 -6.21 -17.87
CA LYS A 888 9.46 -6.35 -19.09
C LYS A 888 8.60 -6.22 -20.36
N SER A 889 7.41 -6.80 -20.40
CA SER A 889 6.52 -6.73 -21.55
C SER A 889 5.99 -5.33 -21.81
N LEU A 890 5.79 -4.54 -20.75
CA LEU A 890 5.40 -3.12 -20.83
C LEU A 890 6.56 -2.26 -21.34
N GLU A 891 7.77 -2.43 -20.81
CA GLU A 891 8.99 -1.75 -21.28
C GLU A 891 9.24 -2.03 -22.78
N GLU A 892 9.22 -3.30 -23.17
CA GLU A 892 9.36 -3.70 -24.58
C GLU A 892 8.24 -3.12 -25.45
N ALA A 893 7.01 -3.07 -24.95
CA ALA A 893 5.89 -2.49 -25.68
C ALA A 893 5.99 -0.95 -25.79
N ALA A 894 6.64 -0.28 -24.84
CA ALA A 894 6.84 1.17 -24.87
C ALA A 894 7.80 1.53 -26.01
N ASP A 895 8.89 0.77 -26.15
CA ASP A 895 9.92 0.98 -27.17
C ASP A 895 9.53 0.47 -28.55
N ASP A 896 8.74 -0.59 -28.65
CA ASP A 896 8.38 -1.21 -29.93
C ASP A 896 7.39 -0.32 -30.73
N PRO A 897 7.77 0.23 -31.90
CA PRO A 897 6.89 1.08 -32.69
C PRO A 897 5.75 0.30 -33.36
N THR A 898 5.81 -1.03 -33.45
CA THR A 898 4.73 -1.87 -33.98
C THR A 898 3.62 -2.07 -32.96
N VAL A 899 3.94 -1.98 -31.67
CA VAL A 899 2.96 -1.97 -30.57
C VAL A 899 2.48 -0.53 -30.34
N LYS A 900 1.17 -0.35 -30.38
CA LYS A 900 0.48 0.93 -30.28
C LYS A 900 -0.28 1.11 -28.97
N GLN A 901 -0.62 0.00 -28.33
CA GLN A 901 -1.36 -0.07 -27.08
C GLN A 901 -1.16 -1.41 -26.37
N VAL A 902 -1.48 -1.44 -25.08
CA VAL A 902 -1.47 -2.63 -24.24
C VAL A 902 -2.86 -2.88 -23.65
N VAL A 903 -3.26 -4.15 -23.57
CA VAL A 903 -4.44 -4.60 -22.84
C VAL A 903 -3.97 -5.62 -21.82
N VAL A 904 -4.16 -5.31 -20.54
CA VAL A 904 -3.83 -6.22 -19.44
C VAL A 904 -5.13 -6.75 -18.84
N MET A 905 -5.19 -8.06 -18.59
CA MET A 905 -6.34 -8.67 -17.93
C MET A 905 -5.90 -9.62 -16.83
N ALA A 906 -6.63 -9.62 -15.72
CA ALA A 906 -6.58 -10.66 -14.70
C ALA A 906 -7.97 -10.82 -14.08
N HIS A 907 -8.20 -11.91 -13.35
CA HIS A 907 -9.52 -12.16 -12.79
C HIS A 907 -9.92 -11.12 -11.71
N HIS A 908 -9.06 -10.89 -10.71
CA HIS A 908 -9.33 -9.95 -9.63
C HIS A 908 -9.09 -8.48 -10.04
N PRO A 909 -10.00 -7.53 -9.73
CA PRO A 909 -9.75 -6.10 -9.89
C PRO A 909 -8.62 -5.58 -8.99
N THR A 910 -7.97 -4.49 -9.41
CA THR A 910 -7.10 -3.71 -8.52
C THR A 910 -7.90 -2.98 -7.44
N ARG A 911 -9.10 -2.53 -7.82
CA ARG A 911 -10.06 -1.77 -7.00
C ARG A 911 -11.45 -2.38 -7.14
N ASP A 912 -12.01 -2.87 -6.05
CA ASP A 912 -13.39 -3.34 -6.02
C ASP A 912 -14.30 -2.10 -5.91
N PRO A 913 -15.24 -1.88 -6.84
CA PRO A 913 -16.15 -0.73 -6.79
C PRO A 913 -17.17 -0.83 -5.66
N LEU A 914 -17.41 -2.02 -5.11
CA LEU A 914 -18.38 -2.22 -4.04
C LEU A 914 -17.83 -1.72 -2.70
N PRO A 915 -18.69 -1.37 -1.74
CA PRO A 915 -18.23 -0.85 -0.46
C PRO A 915 -17.50 -1.89 0.39
N THR A 916 -17.74 -3.19 0.15
CA THR A 916 -17.13 -4.27 0.94
C THR A 916 -15.65 -4.52 0.63
N LYS A 917 -15.18 -4.10 -0.56
CA LYS A 917 -13.80 -4.32 -1.03
C LYS A 917 -13.34 -5.79 -1.01
N ASN A 918 -14.26 -6.75 -1.04
CA ASN A 918 -13.94 -8.17 -0.89
C ASN A 918 -13.38 -8.80 -2.17
N SER A 919 -13.53 -8.12 -3.31
CA SER A 919 -13.27 -8.70 -4.63
C SER A 919 -11.94 -8.26 -5.24
N GLN A 920 -11.23 -7.31 -4.62
CA GLN A 920 -9.94 -6.85 -5.13
C GLN A 920 -8.79 -7.77 -4.74
N LEU A 921 -7.61 -7.54 -5.32
CA LEU A 921 -6.38 -8.21 -4.88
C LEU A 921 -6.18 -8.05 -3.37
N ASN A 922 -5.76 -9.14 -2.72
CA ASN A 922 -5.53 -9.22 -1.27
C ASN A 922 -4.42 -8.27 -0.81
N ASP A 923 -3.44 -7.99 -1.68
CA ASP A 923 -2.33 -7.07 -1.43
C ASP A 923 -2.54 -5.79 -2.23
N GLN A 924 -2.86 -4.68 -1.55
CA GLN A 924 -3.13 -3.40 -2.21
C GLN A 924 -1.88 -2.75 -2.79
N LYS A 925 -0.68 -3.07 -2.30
CA LYS A 925 0.55 -2.59 -2.91
C LYS A 925 0.80 -3.26 -4.26
N GLU A 926 0.36 -4.52 -4.45
CA GLU A 926 0.38 -5.15 -5.78
C GLU A 926 -0.57 -4.44 -6.76
N SER A 927 -1.75 -4.02 -6.29
CA SER A 927 -2.67 -3.17 -7.07
C SER A 927 -2.01 -1.84 -7.47
N GLU A 928 -1.42 -1.13 -6.51
CA GLU A 928 -0.74 0.15 -6.76
C GLU A 928 0.46 0.00 -7.71
N LEU A 929 1.21 -1.09 -7.61
CA LEU A 929 2.34 -1.37 -8.49
C LEU A 929 1.90 -1.56 -9.94
N LEU A 930 0.83 -2.33 -10.17
CA LEU A 930 0.24 -2.49 -11.50
C LEU A 930 -0.27 -1.16 -12.05
N GLU A 931 -0.95 -0.37 -11.21
CA GLU A 931 -1.46 0.95 -11.57
C GLU A 931 -0.35 1.91 -11.96
N GLN A 932 0.74 1.90 -11.20
CA GLN A 932 1.95 2.67 -11.49
C GLN A 932 2.59 2.25 -12.81
N TRP A 933 2.75 0.95 -13.07
CA TRP A 933 3.39 0.48 -14.31
C TRP A 933 2.57 0.77 -15.56
N LEU A 934 1.24 0.63 -15.50
CA LEU A 934 0.39 1.01 -16.63
C LEU A 934 0.39 2.51 -16.87
N THR A 935 0.47 3.31 -15.81
CA THR A 935 0.61 4.77 -15.91
C THR A 935 1.96 5.16 -16.50
N ALA A 936 3.06 4.58 -15.99
CA ALA A 936 4.42 4.79 -16.47
C ALA A 936 4.54 4.40 -17.95
N PHE A 937 4.07 3.21 -18.33
CA PHE A 937 4.01 2.79 -19.73
C PHE A 937 3.41 3.87 -20.65
N ARG A 938 2.31 4.52 -20.25
CA ARG A 938 1.70 5.59 -21.05
C ARG A 938 2.60 6.83 -21.14
N GLN A 939 3.27 7.18 -20.05
CA GLN A 939 4.20 8.33 -19.98
C GLN A 939 5.45 8.07 -20.84
N ASP A 940 6.09 6.91 -20.66
CA ASP A 940 7.38 6.57 -21.28
C ASP A 940 7.24 6.30 -22.77
N SER A 941 6.11 5.72 -23.19
CA SER A 941 5.79 5.50 -24.61
C SER A 941 5.30 6.75 -25.36
N GLY A 942 5.27 7.91 -24.70
CA GLY A 942 4.79 9.18 -25.27
C GLY A 942 3.28 9.24 -25.48
N GLY A 943 2.51 8.35 -24.84
CA GLY A 943 1.05 8.37 -24.79
C GLY A 943 0.35 7.13 -25.35
N LYS A 944 0.99 5.97 -25.54
CA LYS A 944 0.29 4.76 -26.04
C LYS A 944 -0.92 4.39 -25.17
N GLY A 945 -1.90 3.68 -25.74
CA GLY A 945 -3.09 3.26 -25.00
C GLY A 945 -2.77 2.14 -24.00
N ALA A 946 -3.35 2.19 -22.79
CA ALA A 946 -3.31 1.10 -21.82
C ALA A 946 -4.68 0.95 -21.16
N ILE A 947 -5.09 -0.28 -20.86
CA ILE A 947 -6.32 -0.62 -20.12
C ILE A 947 -6.08 -1.86 -19.26
N TYR A 948 -6.74 -1.91 -18.11
CA TYR A 948 -6.87 -3.11 -17.29
C TYR A 948 -8.31 -3.62 -17.27
N ILE A 949 -8.52 -4.93 -17.45
CA ILE A 949 -9.84 -5.57 -17.46
C ILE A 949 -9.88 -6.71 -16.45
N SER A 950 -10.92 -6.75 -15.60
CA SER A 950 -11.12 -7.77 -14.56
C SER A 950 -12.56 -8.24 -14.44
N GLY A 951 -12.82 -9.30 -13.66
CA GLY A 951 -14.13 -9.83 -13.30
C GLY A 951 -14.32 -9.84 -11.78
N HIS A 952 -14.80 -10.95 -11.21
CA HIS A 952 -14.82 -11.30 -9.78
C HIS A 952 -15.76 -10.47 -8.88
N ALA A 953 -15.84 -9.15 -9.05
CA ALA A 953 -16.72 -8.30 -8.24
C ALA A 953 -18.21 -8.39 -8.61
N HIS A 954 -18.53 -9.16 -9.67
CA HIS A 954 -19.88 -9.40 -10.17
C HIS A 954 -20.71 -8.12 -10.34
N THR A 955 -20.06 -7.05 -10.80
CA THR A 955 -20.69 -5.80 -11.15
C THR A 955 -19.92 -5.14 -12.29
N VAL A 956 -20.64 -4.52 -13.22
CA VAL A 956 -20.01 -3.75 -14.29
C VAL A 956 -19.59 -2.39 -13.75
N HIS A 957 -18.29 -2.10 -13.80
CA HIS A 957 -17.77 -0.81 -13.39
C HIS A 957 -16.62 -0.37 -14.29
N SER A 958 -16.50 0.93 -14.52
CA SER A 958 -15.37 1.52 -15.23
C SER A 958 -14.95 2.77 -14.50
N GLU A 959 -13.66 2.88 -14.21
CA GLU A 959 -13.03 4.07 -13.65
C GLU A 959 -11.70 4.34 -14.39
N ARG A 960 -11.18 5.56 -14.22
CA ARG A 960 -9.85 5.91 -14.74
C ARG A 960 -8.94 6.27 -13.59
N VAL A 961 -7.76 5.67 -13.57
CA VAL A 961 -6.70 5.94 -12.60
C VAL A 961 -5.51 6.46 -13.37
N GLU A 962 -5.16 7.72 -13.14
CA GLU A 962 -4.00 8.40 -13.76
C GLU A 962 -3.94 8.21 -15.30
N GLY A 963 -5.11 8.28 -15.94
CA GLY A 963 -5.28 8.19 -17.39
C GLY A 963 -5.43 6.77 -17.96
N VAL A 964 -5.34 5.73 -17.14
CA VAL A 964 -5.58 4.34 -17.55
C VAL A 964 -7.01 3.94 -17.15
N PRO A 965 -7.85 3.43 -18.05
CA PRO A 965 -9.14 2.86 -17.68
C PRO A 965 -8.96 1.48 -17.00
N TYR A 966 -9.73 1.26 -15.94
CA TYR A 966 -9.88 -0.01 -15.23
C TYR A 966 -11.34 -0.41 -15.35
N MET A 967 -11.60 -1.56 -15.95
CA MET A 967 -12.95 -2.05 -16.17
C MET A 967 -13.18 -3.40 -15.50
N VAL A 968 -14.19 -3.47 -14.63
CA VAL A 968 -14.75 -4.72 -14.13
C VAL A 968 -15.89 -5.13 -15.06
N VAL A 969 -15.81 -6.31 -15.66
CA VAL A 969 -16.89 -6.90 -16.46
C VAL A 969 -17.91 -7.59 -15.56
N GLY A 970 -19.17 -7.60 -15.99
CA GLY A 970 -20.24 -8.23 -15.24
C GLY A 970 -20.22 -9.76 -15.33
N PRO A 971 -20.93 -10.44 -14.42
CA PRO A 971 -20.94 -11.89 -14.35
C PRO A 971 -21.83 -12.50 -15.43
N ALA A 972 -21.43 -13.65 -15.97
CA ALA A 972 -22.19 -14.37 -16.99
C ALA A 972 -22.99 -15.57 -16.47
N GLY A 973 -23.06 -15.76 -15.15
CA GLY A 973 -23.86 -16.83 -14.54
C GLY A 973 -24.03 -16.73 -13.03
N LYS A 974 -23.01 -16.29 -12.29
CA LYS A 974 -23.11 -16.12 -10.84
C LYS A 974 -23.88 -14.84 -10.48
N ILE A 975 -24.62 -14.89 -9.37
CA ILE A 975 -25.49 -13.81 -8.91
C ILE A 975 -24.67 -12.51 -8.74
N PRO A 976 -25.15 -11.37 -9.30
CA PRO A 976 -24.51 -10.07 -9.11
C PRO A 976 -24.38 -9.67 -7.63
N TYR A 977 -23.27 -9.03 -7.28
CA TYR A 977 -23.04 -8.54 -5.93
C TYR A 977 -23.48 -7.09 -5.74
N GLY A 978 -23.38 -6.27 -6.81
CA GLY A 978 -23.82 -4.88 -6.80
C GLY A 978 -25.32 -4.70 -7.01
N SER A 979 -25.79 -3.47 -6.81
CA SER A 979 -27.15 -3.07 -7.14
C SER A 979 -27.36 -3.02 -8.67
N ALA A 980 -28.56 -3.34 -9.15
CA ALA A 980 -28.85 -3.38 -10.58
C ALA A 980 -28.65 -2.02 -11.27
N ASP A 981 -28.82 -0.91 -10.54
CA ASP A 981 -28.60 0.45 -11.02
C ASP A 981 -27.12 0.89 -11.02
N GLU A 982 -26.22 0.09 -10.45
CA GLU A 982 -24.76 0.32 -10.39
C GLU A 982 -23.96 -0.85 -10.99
N GLY A 983 -24.49 -1.48 -12.05
CA GLY A 983 -23.77 -2.52 -12.78
C GLY A 983 -24.02 -3.96 -12.32
N GLY A 984 -24.82 -4.17 -11.28
CA GLY A 984 -25.17 -5.48 -10.74
C GLY A 984 -26.17 -6.25 -11.60
N PHE A 985 -25.73 -6.72 -12.77
CA PHE A 985 -26.56 -7.49 -13.70
C PHE A 985 -25.76 -8.48 -14.53
N TYR A 986 -26.43 -9.51 -15.06
CA TYR A 986 -25.78 -10.52 -15.89
C TYR A 986 -25.41 -9.96 -17.27
N SER A 987 -24.16 -10.10 -17.68
CA SER A 987 -23.69 -9.59 -18.97
C SER A 987 -22.43 -10.30 -19.47
N TRP A 988 -22.11 -10.05 -20.74
CA TRP A 988 -20.77 -10.25 -21.29
C TRP A 988 -20.36 -8.95 -22.01
N THR A 989 -19.06 -8.76 -22.22
CA THR A 989 -18.55 -7.48 -22.76
C THR A 989 -17.80 -7.70 -24.08
N LEU A 990 -18.10 -6.87 -25.06
CA LEU A 990 -17.40 -6.83 -26.35
C LEU A 990 -16.54 -5.58 -26.42
N PHE A 991 -15.27 -5.73 -26.75
CA PHE A 991 -14.34 -4.62 -26.92
C PHE A 991 -14.02 -4.38 -28.39
N GLY A 992 -13.84 -3.12 -28.75
CA GLY A 992 -13.47 -2.66 -30.09
C GLY A 992 -12.22 -1.78 -30.05
N VAL A 993 -11.14 -2.21 -30.68
CA VAL A 993 -9.84 -1.53 -30.64
C VAL A 993 -9.50 -0.93 -32.00
N ASP A 994 -9.09 0.34 -32.02
CA ASP A 994 -8.54 1.01 -33.21
C ASP A 994 -7.09 0.57 -33.44
N PRO A 995 -6.79 -0.21 -34.50
CA PRO A 995 -5.42 -0.64 -34.80
C PRO A 995 -4.51 0.51 -35.25
N LYS A 996 -5.06 1.70 -35.54
CA LYS A 996 -4.34 2.90 -35.98
C LYS A 996 -4.13 3.92 -34.87
N ALA A 997 -4.56 3.62 -33.64
CA ALA A 997 -4.23 4.45 -32.48
C ALA A 997 -2.70 4.48 -32.27
N GLY A 998 -2.20 5.54 -31.64
CA GLY A 998 -0.77 5.72 -31.39
C GLY A 998 -0.48 7.07 -30.74
N PRO A 999 0.78 7.39 -30.42
CA PRO A 999 1.16 8.61 -29.67
C PRO A 999 0.73 9.93 -30.31
N ASP A 1000 0.52 9.97 -31.62
CA ASP A 1000 0.01 11.14 -32.35
C ASP A 1000 -1.51 11.36 -32.16
N ARG A 1001 -2.19 10.40 -31.52
CA ARG A 1001 -3.65 10.35 -31.33
C ARG A 1001 -4.08 10.12 -29.88
N VAL A 1002 -3.21 9.54 -29.05
CA VAL A 1002 -3.43 9.27 -27.63
C VAL A 1002 -2.40 10.06 -26.84
N PHE A 1003 -2.86 10.85 -25.86
CA PHE A 1003 -2.05 11.86 -25.19
C PHE A 1003 -1.92 11.55 -23.69
N GLY A 1004 -0.74 11.79 -23.12
CA GLY A 1004 -0.51 11.83 -21.68
C GLY A 1004 -1.06 13.12 -21.04
N PRO A 1005 -0.98 13.25 -19.70
CA PRO A 1005 -1.53 14.38 -18.96
C PRO A 1005 -0.94 15.73 -19.41
N GLU A 1006 0.33 15.75 -19.81
CA GLU A 1006 1.05 16.92 -20.29
C GLU A 1006 0.55 17.46 -21.64
N LYS A 1007 -0.25 16.66 -22.36
CA LYS A 1007 -0.85 17.02 -23.65
C LYS A 1007 -2.39 17.05 -23.58
N ALA A 1008 -2.98 16.99 -22.38
CA ALA A 1008 -4.44 16.96 -22.18
C ALA A 1008 -5.19 18.13 -22.86
N SER A 1009 -4.55 19.30 -23.04
CA SER A 1009 -5.13 20.48 -23.69
C SER A 1009 -4.94 20.54 -25.21
N LEU A 1010 -4.15 19.65 -25.82
CA LEU A 1010 -3.95 19.63 -27.28
C LEU A 1010 -5.19 19.04 -27.95
N ALA A 1011 -6.17 19.90 -28.23
CA ALA A 1011 -7.35 19.55 -28.99
C ALA A 1011 -6.98 19.13 -30.42
N SER A 1012 -6.74 17.84 -30.65
CA SER A 1012 -6.72 17.27 -31.99
C SER A 1012 -8.14 17.31 -32.56
N LYS A 1013 -8.36 18.10 -33.62
CA LYS A 1013 -9.59 18.08 -34.42
C LYS A 1013 -9.89 16.71 -35.08
N LYS A 1014 -9.02 15.71 -34.91
CA LYS A 1014 -9.12 14.35 -35.47
C LYS A 1014 -9.35 13.25 -34.42
N ALA A 1015 -9.52 13.57 -33.13
CA ALA A 1015 -9.61 12.58 -32.07
C ALA A 1015 -11.06 12.18 -31.77
N ASP A 1016 -11.51 11.04 -32.33
CA ASP A 1016 -12.36 10.16 -31.54
C ASP A 1016 -11.46 9.59 -30.44
N ARG A 1017 -11.63 10.08 -29.21
CA ARG A 1017 -10.61 10.01 -28.14
C ARG A 1017 -10.37 8.60 -27.59
N SER A 1018 -11.17 7.61 -27.97
CA SER A 1018 -11.08 6.27 -27.40
C SER A 1018 -10.43 5.30 -28.39
N TRP A 1019 -9.15 5.00 -28.19
CA TRP A 1019 -8.45 3.93 -28.93
C TRP A 1019 -9.10 2.55 -28.68
N ILE A 1020 -9.87 2.42 -27.60
CA ILE A 1020 -10.69 1.25 -27.24
C ILE A 1020 -12.10 1.68 -26.84
N GLN A 1021 -13.09 0.87 -27.21
CA GLN A 1021 -14.50 1.03 -26.83
C GLN A 1021 -15.05 -0.30 -26.30
N ALA A 1022 -16.07 -0.24 -25.44
CA ALA A 1022 -16.74 -1.40 -24.86
C ALA A 1022 -18.27 -1.35 -25.12
N GLU A 1023 -18.85 -2.49 -25.51
CA GLU A 1023 -20.28 -2.76 -25.47
C GLU A 1023 -20.55 -3.74 -24.31
N VAL A 1024 -21.19 -3.25 -23.25
CA VAL A 1024 -21.67 -4.08 -22.15
C VAL A 1024 -23.02 -4.65 -22.54
N ARG A 1025 -23.08 -5.95 -22.79
CA ARG A 1025 -24.25 -6.63 -23.36
C ARG A 1025 -25.02 -7.37 -22.27
N PRO A 1026 -26.11 -6.78 -21.73
CA PRO A 1026 -26.91 -7.45 -20.71
C PRO A 1026 -27.62 -8.67 -21.29
N MET A 1027 -27.70 -9.75 -20.49
CA MET A 1027 -28.46 -10.95 -20.85
C MET A 1027 -29.94 -10.74 -20.56
N LEU A 1028 -30.73 -10.33 -21.55
CA LEU A 1028 -32.12 -9.92 -21.37
C LEU A 1028 -33.11 -10.97 -21.85
N GLU A 1029 -34.16 -11.21 -21.07
CA GLU A 1029 -35.34 -11.97 -21.49
C GLU A 1029 -36.31 -11.07 -22.26
N SER A 1030 -36.58 -9.87 -21.72
CA SER A 1030 -37.48 -8.85 -22.29
C SER A 1030 -37.07 -7.43 -21.87
N ILE A 1031 -37.70 -6.42 -22.49
CA ILE A 1031 -37.56 -5.00 -22.15
C ILE A 1031 -38.95 -4.40 -21.92
N THR A 1032 -39.08 -3.57 -20.89
CA THR A 1032 -40.26 -2.73 -20.64
C THR A 1032 -39.87 -1.26 -20.74
N MET A 1033 -40.66 -0.45 -21.46
CA MET A 1033 -40.49 1.01 -21.54
C MET A 1033 -41.62 1.71 -20.79
N ASP A 1034 -41.25 2.53 -19.81
CA ASP A 1034 -42.15 3.44 -19.11
C ASP A 1034 -42.17 4.79 -19.83
N ALA A 1035 -43.23 4.99 -20.60
CA ALA A 1035 -43.48 6.20 -21.38
C ALA A 1035 -44.99 6.44 -21.50
N PRO A 1036 -45.45 7.71 -21.38
CA PRO A 1036 -46.85 8.06 -21.53
C PRO A 1036 -47.34 7.80 -22.96
N SER A 1037 -48.62 7.46 -23.12
CA SER A 1037 -49.22 7.30 -24.45
C SER A 1037 -49.50 8.65 -25.16
N ALA A 1038 -49.58 9.75 -24.41
CA ALA A 1038 -49.77 11.09 -24.94
C ALA A 1038 -49.15 12.17 -24.05
N ILE A 1039 -48.69 13.27 -24.66
CA ILE A 1039 -48.13 14.48 -24.02
C ILE A 1039 -48.58 15.73 -24.80
N ASN A 1040 -48.41 16.93 -24.24
CA ASN A 1040 -48.77 18.18 -24.93
C ASN A 1040 -47.56 18.85 -25.57
N ALA A 1041 -47.75 19.59 -26.68
CA ALA A 1041 -46.68 20.42 -27.23
C ALA A 1041 -46.14 21.42 -26.18
N GLY A 1042 -44.82 21.47 -26.01
CA GLY A 1042 -44.13 22.26 -24.98
C GLY A 1042 -43.85 21.50 -23.67
N GLU A 1043 -44.45 20.32 -23.47
CA GLU A 1043 -44.24 19.48 -22.30
C GLU A 1043 -42.89 18.76 -22.35
N THR A 1044 -42.27 18.54 -21.18
CA THR A 1044 -41.11 17.66 -21.02
C THR A 1044 -41.45 16.57 -20.02
N VAL A 1045 -41.32 15.31 -20.42
CA VAL A 1045 -41.63 14.14 -19.59
C VAL A 1045 -40.40 13.27 -19.41
N LYS A 1046 -40.35 12.52 -18.31
CA LYS A 1046 -39.34 11.48 -18.11
C LYS A 1046 -39.79 10.17 -18.76
N ILE A 1047 -38.85 9.53 -19.45
CA ILE A 1047 -38.98 8.21 -20.05
C ILE A 1047 -37.87 7.35 -19.48
N SER A 1048 -38.22 6.13 -19.08
CA SER A 1048 -37.26 5.15 -18.60
C SER A 1048 -37.53 3.79 -19.23
N ALA A 1049 -36.54 2.91 -19.21
CA ALA A 1049 -36.68 1.54 -19.66
C ALA A 1049 -35.97 0.60 -18.70
N SER A 1050 -36.50 -0.60 -18.56
CA SER A 1050 -35.96 -1.67 -17.73
C SER A 1050 -35.87 -2.96 -18.51
N GLY A 1051 -34.75 -3.67 -18.36
CA GLY A 1051 -34.54 -5.00 -18.89
C GLY A 1051 -34.81 -6.03 -17.80
N HIS A 1052 -35.46 -7.13 -18.17
CA HIS A 1052 -35.73 -8.22 -17.25
C HIS A 1052 -34.78 -9.39 -17.55
N GLN A 1053 -34.15 -9.91 -16.51
CA GLN A 1053 -33.24 -11.04 -16.57
C GLN A 1053 -33.76 -12.19 -15.70
N VAL A 1054 -33.17 -13.36 -15.90
CA VAL A 1054 -33.47 -14.56 -15.14
C VAL A 1054 -33.39 -14.31 -13.62
N GLY A 1055 -34.28 -14.96 -12.86
CA GLY A 1055 -34.36 -14.80 -11.40
C GLY A 1055 -35.05 -13.51 -10.96
N ASP A 1056 -35.96 -12.98 -11.77
CA ASP A 1056 -36.75 -11.76 -11.54
C ASP A 1056 -35.92 -10.49 -11.36
N LEU A 1057 -34.66 -10.50 -11.85
CA LEU A 1057 -33.77 -9.36 -11.78
C LEU A 1057 -34.19 -8.31 -12.82
N THR A 1058 -34.54 -7.11 -12.35
CA THR A 1058 -34.91 -5.97 -13.21
C THR A 1058 -33.80 -4.93 -13.19
N VAL A 1059 -33.32 -4.56 -14.38
CA VAL A 1059 -32.13 -3.74 -14.59
C VAL A 1059 -32.51 -2.47 -15.34
N PRO A 1060 -32.20 -1.26 -14.83
CA PRO A 1060 -32.38 -0.03 -15.58
C PRO A 1060 -31.54 -0.05 -16.87
N LEU A 1061 -32.17 0.17 -18.03
CA LEU A 1061 -31.47 0.20 -19.32
C LEU A 1061 -30.87 1.59 -19.57
N ARG A 1062 -29.71 1.79 -18.96
CA ARG A 1062 -28.82 2.95 -19.08
C ARG A 1062 -27.40 2.52 -18.72
N TYR A 1063 -26.43 3.43 -18.83
CA TYR A 1063 -25.08 3.21 -18.32
C TYR A 1063 -25.09 2.57 -16.91
N PRO A 1064 -24.28 1.51 -16.65
CA PRO A 1064 -23.21 0.99 -17.52
C PRO A 1064 -23.65 -0.05 -18.57
N ALA A 1065 -24.93 -0.38 -18.71
CA ALA A 1065 -25.39 -1.21 -19.83
C ALA A 1065 -25.30 -0.42 -21.15
N THR A 1066 -24.83 -1.04 -22.23
CA THR A 1066 -24.86 -0.43 -23.56
C THR A 1066 -26.28 -0.48 -24.10
N VAL A 1067 -26.86 0.71 -24.29
CA VAL A 1067 -28.23 0.89 -24.78
C VAL A 1067 -28.23 1.84 -25.97
N THR A 1068 -29.14 1.59 -26.91
CA THR A 1068 -29.36 2.48 -28.06
C THR A 1068 -30.80 2.93 -28.09
N TRP A 1069 -31.02 4.24 -28.00
CA TRP A 1069 -32.30 4.87 -28.22
C TRP A 1069 -32.41 5.37 -29.66
N ASN A 1070 -33.51 5.02 -30.31
CA ASN A 1070 -33.89 5.50 -31.63
C ASN A 1070 -35.25 6.19 -31.56
N GLY A 1071 -35.52 7.05 -32.54
CA GLY A 1071 -36.84 7.66 -32.71
C GLY A 1071 -37.26 7.66 -34.17
N SER A 1072 -38.56 7.83 -34.42
CA SER A 1072 -39.08 8.10 -35.76
C SER A 1072 -38.40 9.33 -36.38
N GLU A 1073 -38.47 9.50 -37.71
CA GLU A 1073 -37.72 10.55 -38.43
C GLU A 1073 -37.96 11.98 -37.92
N ASN A 1074 -39.10 12.23 -37.27
CA ASN A 1074 -39.47 13.49 -36.64
C ASN A 1074 -39.02 13.64 -35.17
N VAL A 1075 -38.24 12.71 -34.62
CA VAL A 1075 -37.66 12.79 -33.28
C VAL A 1075 -36.15 12.94 -33.38
N PHE A 1076 -35.59 13.92 -32.66
CA PHE A 1076 -34.15 13.98 -32.45
C PHE A 1076 -33.78 13.22 -31.19
N VAL A 1077 -32.91 12.21 -31.29
CA VAL A 1077 -32.31 11.55 -30.12
C VAL A 1077 -30.86 12.01 -29.99
N GLY A 1078 -30.49 12.58 -28.85
CA GLY A 1078 -29.11 12.99 -28.58
C GLY A 1078 -28.98 14.00 -27.45
N THR A 1079 -27.75 14.47 -27.23
CA THR A 1079 -27.42 15.31 -26.05
C THR A 1079 -26.66 16.59 -26.42
N GLY A 1080 -26.39 17.43 -25.42
CA GLY A 1080 -25.53 18.61 -25.53
C GLY A 1080 -26.02 19.69 -26.51
N GLN A 1081 -25.07 20.33 -27.21
CA GLN A 1081 -25.40 21.41 -28.15
C GLN A 1081 -26.22 20.94 -29.36
N LYS A 1082 -26.06 19.68 -29.79
CA LYS A 1082 -26.84 19.13 -30.92
C LYS A 1082 -28.32 19.05 -30.54
N LEU A 1083 -28.63 18.60 -29.32
CA LEU A 1083 -29.98 18.62 -28.77
C LEU A 1083 -30.56 20.03 -28.74
N LYS A 1084 -29.83 21.00 -28.16
CA LYS A 1084 -30.28 22.40 -28.13
C LYS A 1084 -30.57 22.99 -29.52
N ARG A 1085 -29.75 22.66 -30.52
CA ARG A 1085 -29.98 23.08 -31.91
C ARG A 1085 -31.18 22.38 -32.53
N ALA A 1086 -31.35 21.09 -32.26
CA ALA A 1086 -32.49 20.32 -32.76
C ALA A 1086 -33.82 20.88 -32.24
N GLU A 1087 -33.88 21.22 -30.93
CA GLU A 1087 -35.07 21.80 -30.28
C GLU A 1087 -35.58 23.10 -30.95
N VAL A 1088 -34.67 23.91 -31.50
CA VAL A 1088 -35.03 25.21 -32.13
C VAL A 1088 -35.02 25.16 -33.66
N SER A 1089 -34.64 24.03 -34.26
CA SER A 1089 -34.43 23.92 -35.71
C SER A 1089 -35.71 23.97 -36.55
N GLY A 1090 -36.87 23.68 -35.95
CA GLY A 1090 -38.11 23.46 -36.67
C GLY A 1090 -38.12 22.18 -37.54
N ARG A 1091 -37.12 21.31 -37.43
CA ARG A 1091 -37.04 20.03 -38.16
C ARG A 1091 -37.71 18.87 -37.43
N TYR A 1092 -37.67 18.88 -36.10
CA TYR A 1092 -38.16 17.79 -35.26
C TYR A 1092 -39.42 18.20 -34.50
N ASP A 1093 -40.30 17.22 -34.26
CA ASP A 1093 -41.53 17.40 -33.49
C ASP A 1093 -41.35 17.01 -32.02
N ALA A 1094 -40.30 16.25 -31.71
CA ALA A 1094 -39.83 15.99 -30.35
C ALA A 1094 -38.31 15.87 -30.29
N ALA A 1095 -37.75 16.06 -29.10
CA ALA A 1095 -36.33 15.88 -28.83
C ALA A 1095 -36.16 15.04 -27.55
N PHE A 1096 -35.46 13.91 -27.65
CA PHE A 1096 -35.20 13.00 -26.54
C PHE A 1096 -33.74 13.06 -26.12
N ASN A 1097 -33.52 13.28 -24.83
CA ASN A 1097 -32.22 13.21 -24.18
C ASN A 1097 -32.07 11.84 -23.48
N PRO A 1098 -31.32 10.90 -24.07
CA PRO A 1098 -31.16 9.56 -23.50
C PRO A 1098 -30.31 9.51 -22.22
N GLU A 1099 -29.43 10.48 -21.96
CA GLU A 1099 -28.65 10.54 -20.71
C GLU A 1099 -29.53 10.92 -19.51
N LYS A 1100 -30.54 11.78 -19.74
CA LYS A 1100 -31.47 12.23 -18.70
C LYS A 1100 -32.79 11.47 -18.69
N GLY A 1101 -33.07 10.71 -19.73
CA GLY A 1101 -34.38 10.13 -19.99
C GLY A 1101 -35.46 11.21 -20.17
N GLU A 1102 -35.15 12.34 -20.78
CA GLU A 1102 -36.09 13.48 -20.92
C GLU A 1102 -36.57 13.61 -22.37
N LEU A 1103 -37.88 13.49 -22.60
CA LEU A 1103 -38.52 13.76 -23.90
C LEU A 1103 -39.21 15.12 -23.85
N LYS A 1104 -38.79 16.04 -24.72
CA LYS A 1104 -39.42 17.34 -24.93
C LYS A 1104 -40.28 17.32 -26.20
N ALA A 1105 -41.58 17.54 -26.03
CA ALA A 1105 -42.52 17.73 -27.12
C ALA A 1105 -42.38 19.13 -27.71
N LEU A 1106 -42.13 19.23 -29.01
CA LEU A 1106 -41.96 20.52 -29.69
C LEU A 1106 -43.22 20.90 -30.47
N ARG A 1107 -43.88 19.94 -31.12
CA ARG A 1107 -45.05 20.17 -31.98
C ARG A 1107 -46.01 18.98 -31.97
N LYS A 1108 -47.28 19.29 -32.21
CA LYS A 1108 -48.34 18.31 -32.42
C LYS A 1108 -47.97 17.32 -33.51
N SER A 1109 -47.87 16.05 -33.16
CA SER A 1109 -47.44 14.98 -34.05
C SER A 1109 -47.71 13.61 -33.42
N LYS A 1110 -47.43 12.55 -34.17
CA LYS A 1110 -47.21 11.22 -33.60
C LYS A 1110 -45.73 10.92 -33.72
N ILE A 1111 -45.15 10.38 -32.65
CA ILE A 1111 -43.75 9.96 -32.62
C ILE A 1111 -43.65 8.51 -32.15
N THR A 1112 -42.57 7.84 -32.54
CA THR A 1112 -42.19 6.54 -31.97
C THR A 1112 -40.83 6.69 -31.31
N LEU A 1113 -40.68 6.15 -30.11
CA LEU A 1113 -39.39 5.94 -29.45
C LEU A 1113 -39.13 4.44 -29.33
N GLU A 1114 -37.90 4.05 -29.61
CA GLU A 1114 -37.43 2.67 -29.56
C GLU A 1114 -36.18 2.61 -28.67
N ILE A 1115 -36.06 1.55 -27.90
CA ILE A 1115 -34.82 1.20 -27.19
C ILE A 1115 -34.38 -0.20 -27.59
N GLU A 1116 -33.09 -0.34 -27.89
CA GLU A 1116 -32.40 -1.60 -28.17
C GLU A 1116 -31.28 -1.84 -27.14
N ALA A 1117 -31.22 -3.04 -26.57
CA ALA A 1117 -30.12 -3.52 -25.73
C ALA A 1117 -29.86 -5.01 -25.99
N ASN A 1118 -28.63 -5.36 -26.37
CA ASN A 1118 -28.21 -6.72 -26.72
C ASN A 1118 -29.24 -7.49 -27.59
N GLU A 1119 -29.61 -6.91 -28.74
CA GLU A 1119 -30.59 -7.46 -29.71
C GLU A 1119 -32.04 -7.58 -29.21
N LYS A 1120 -32.34 -7.23 -27.94
CA LYS A 1120 -33.71 -7.04 -27.46
C LYS A 1120 -34.13 -5.61 -27.71
N MET A 1121 -35.38 -5.44 -28.13
CA MET A 1121 -35.93 -4.12 -28.43
C MET A 1121 -37.38 -4.00 -27.99
N THR A 1122 -37.79 -2.78 -27.66
CA THR A 1122 -39.21 -2.40 -27.50
C THR A 1122 -39.40 -0.98 -28.03
N GLU A 1123 -40.60 -0.71 -28.54
CA GLU A 1123 -40.99 0.62 -29.03
C GLU A 1123 -42.28 1.11 -28.37
N LYS A 1124 -42.47 2.44 -28.37
CA LYS A 1124 -43.66 3.12 -27.88
C LYS A 1124 -44.07 4.24 -28.82
N GLU A 1125 -45.32 4.20 -29.29
CA GLU A 1125 -45.96 5.35 -29.95
C GLU A 1125 -46.45 6.34 -28.88
N ILE A 1126 -46.13 7.63 -29.08
CA ILE A 1126 -46.54 8.73 -28.21
C ILE A 1126 -47.24 9.79 -29.08
N VAL A 1127 -48.45 10.18 -28.67
CA VAL A 1127 -49.22 11.23 -29.35
C VAL A 1127 -48.92 12.59 -28.69
N ILE A 1128 -48.44 13.56 -29.47
CA ILE A 1128 -48.26 14.94 -29.02
C ILE A 1128 -49.48 15.76 -29.43
N HIS A 1129 -50.22 16.31 -28.46
CA HIS A 1129 -51.48 17.03 -28.69
C HIS A 1129 -51.32 18.49 -29.15
#